data_AF-A0A8C0NQA9-F1
#
_entry.id   AF-A0A8C0NQA9-F1
#
_cell.length_a   1.000
_cell.length_b   1.000
_cell.length_c   1.000
_cell.angle_alpha   90.00
_cell.angle_beta   90.00
_cell.angle_gamma   90.00
#
_symmetry.space_group_name_H-M   'P 1'
#
loop_
_entity.id
_entity.type
_entity.pdbx_description
1 polymer ?
#
loop_
_entity_poly.entity_id
_entity_poly.type
_entity_poly.pdbx_seq_one_letter_code
_entity_poly.pdbx_strand_id
1 'polypeptide(L)'
;MGRAAAAAAAAAGAGARRPRGSPAAPAPLLLAAAAALLLLPGARGRPAEEDEELVLPALERAPGQPTAHLRLDAFGRQLHLELQPDRGFLAPGFTLQTVGRRPGPDALRPEPAGDLGHCFFSGTVNGDSASAAALSLCEGVRGAFYLQGEEYFIQPAPAPAAAGEEPPHFHLLRRRRRGGGGAKCGVTDEDAQLAGAAGAGAEDAGEPWPPRDPAPQRARQPTGTASVRKKRFVSSHRYVETMLVADQSMAEFHGSGLKHYLLTLFSVAARLYKHPSIRNSVSLVVVKILVIYEEQKGPEVTSNAALTLRNFCNWQKQHNPPSDRDGEHYDTAILFTRQDLCGSQTCDTLGMADVGTICDPSRSCSVIEDDGLQAAFTTAHELGHVFNMPHDDAKQCTSINGVDQNSHMMASMLSNLNHSQPWSPCSAYMITSFLDNGHGECLMDKPQSPIQLPTDLPGTLYDANRQCQFTFGEESKHCLDAASTCMTLWCTGTSGGLLVCQTKHFPWADGTSCGEGRWCINGKCVNKTDKMHFHTPVHGSWGPWGPWGDCSRTCGGGVQYTMRECDNPVPKNGGKYCEGKRVRYRSCNIEDCPDNNGKTFREEQCEAHNEFSKVSFGSGPAVEWTPKYAGVSPKDRCKLICQAKGIGFFFVLQPKVVDGTPCSPDSTSVCVQGQCVKAGCDRIIDSKKKFDKCGICGGNGSTCKKTSGSVTSAKPGYHDIVTIPAGATNIEVKQRNHRGSRNNGSYLAIKAADGTYILNGDFTLSTLEQDITYKGTVLRYSGSSAALERIRSFSPLKEPITIQVLTVGNALRPKIKYTYFVKKKKESFNAIPTFSEWVIEEWGECSKSCGLGLQRRLVECRDLNGQPASECAKEVKPASTRPCADLPCPRWQLGDWSPCSKTCGKGYKKRTLQCLSHDGGVLSHESCDPLKKPKHYIDFCTMAGCS
;
A
#
# COMPACT_ATOMS: atom_id res chain seq x y z
N MET A 1 17.46 47.50 12.82
CA MET A 1 18.31 47.66 14.02
C MET A 1 18.84 46.26 14.36
N GLY A 2 20.11 46.00 14.66
CA GLY A 2 21.36 46.78 14.52
C GLY A 2 22.45 45.93 13.82
N ARG A 3 23.73 46.34 13.80
CA ARG A 3 24.78 45.70 12.97
C ARG A 3 26.14 45.61 13.68
N ALA A 4 26.90 44.55 13.37
CA ALA A 4 28.38 44.46 13.34
C ALA A 4 29.22 44.29 14.65
N ALA A 5 30.53 44.04 14.42
CA ALA A 5 31.69 43.81 15.32
C ALA A 5 31.74 42.44 16.07
N ALA A 6 32.83 41.62 16.10
CA ALA A 6 34.32 41.78 16.11
C ALA A 6 34.94 41.94 17.52
N ALA A 7 36.20 41.56 17.85
CA ALA A 7 37.17 40.58 17.33
C ALA A 7 38.43 40.48 18.27
N ALA A 8 39.22 39.39 18.13
CA ALA A 8 40.68 39.24 18.44
C ALA A 8 41.26 39.23 19.89
N ALA A 9 42.29 38.36 20.08
CA ALA A 9 43.48 38.44 20.98
C ALA A 9 43.29 38.47 22.53
N ALA A 10 44.22 38.08 23.42
CA ALA A 10 45.41 37.18 23.46
C ALA A 10 45.74 36.89 24.97
N ALA A 11 46.89 36.46 25.54
CA ALA A 11 48.28 36.13 25.15
C ALA A 11 49.00 35.34 26.31
N ALA A 12 50.28 34.93 26.12
CA ALA A 12 51.24 34.33 27.09
C ALA A 12 50.96 32.88 27.61
N GLY A 13 51.95 32.03 27.95
CA GLY A 13 53.43 32.11 27.93
C GLY A 13 54.04 31.61 29.27
N ALA A 14 55.14 30.84 29.37
CA ALA A 14 56.08 30.25 28.40
C ALA A 14 56.74 28.95 28.96
N GLY A 15 57.67 28.31 28.24
CA GLY A 15 58.29 27.01 28.59
C GLY A 15 59.53 27.07 29.52
N ALA A 16 60.56 26.20 29.42
CA ALA A 16 60.85 25.13 28.45
C ALA A 16 62.03 24.22 28.93
N ARG A 17 62.19 23.00 28.36
CA ARG A 17 63.49 22.41 27.89
C ARG A 17 63.34 21.02 27.22
N ARG A 18 64.46 20.46 26.73
CA ARG A 18 64.66 19.38 25.71
C ARG A 18 66.10 18.80 25.91
N PRO A 19 66.62 17.78 25.16
CA PRO A 19 66.00 16.72 24.32
C PRO A 19 66.72 15.31 24.36
N ARG A 20 66.29 14.37 23.48
CA ARG A 20 67.07 13.28 22.78
C ARG A 20 67.69 12.08 23.54
N GLY A 21 67.48 10.86 22.99
CA GLY A 21 68.50 9.77 23.00
C GLY A 21 67.97 8.32 23.14
N SER A 22 68.22 7.45 22.15
CA SER A 22 68.12 5.96 22.17
C SER A 22 69.56 5.37 22.10
N PRO A 23 69.86 4.03 22.09
CA PRO A 23 69.01 2.83 21.89
C PRO A 23 69.42 1.51 22.66
N ALA A 24 68.84 0.37 22.24
CA ALA A 24 69.36 -1.03 22.27
C ALA A 24 69.20 -1.94 23.53
N ALA A 25 69.34 -3.26 23.31
CA ALA A 25 69.11 -4.40 24.24
C ALA A 25 70.33 -5.37 24.25
N PRO A 26 70.37 -6.47 25.05
CA PRO A 26 69.87 -7.79 24.59
C PRO A 26 69.36 -8.76 25.72
N ALA A 27 69.15 -10.05 25.39
CA ALA A 27 68.68 -11.15 26.27
C ALA A 27 69.77 -12.22 26.58
N PRO A 28 69.47 -13.27 27.39
CA PRO A 28 69.66 -14.66 26.89
C PRO A 28 68.64 -15.72 27.42
N LEU A 29 68.82 -17.01 27.04
CA LEU A 29 67.96 -18.18 27.31
C LEU A 29 68.57 -19.19 28.33
N LEU A 30 67.81 -20.23 28.76
CA LEU A 30 68.20 -21.67 28.73
C LEU A 30 67.05 -22.65 29.10
N LEU A 31 67.25 -23.99 28.99
CA LEU A 31 66.24 -25.08 29.11
C LEU A 31 66.59 -26.14 30.20
N ALA A 32 65.61 -26.97 30.65
CA ALA A 32 65.65 -28.47 30.62
C ALA A 32 64.62 -29.24 31.54
N ALA A 33 64.46 -30.55 31.27
CA ALA A 33 64.18 -31.68 32.20
C ALA A 33 62.75 -32.20 32.58
N ALA A 34 62.22 -33.12 31.75
CA ALA A 34 61.83 -34.54 32.01
C ALA A 34 61.05 -35.08 33.28
N ALA A 35 59.88 -35.70 33.01
CA ALA A 35 59.49 -37.12 33.25
C ALA A 35 58.93 -37.72 34.60
N ALA A 36 58.03 -38.71 34.42
CA ALA A 36 57.76 -39.95 35.21
C ALA A 36 56.72 -40.04 36.39
N LEU A 37 55.50 -40.53 36.05
CA LEU A 37 54.77 -41.74 36.54
C LEU A 37 54.50 -42.09 38.05
N LEU A 38 53.42 -42.90 38.26
CA LEU A 38 52.94 -43.61 39.48
C LEU A 38 52.16 -42.75 40.52
N LEU A 39 51.15 -43.21 41.29
CA LEU A 39 50.30 -44.45 41.29
C LEU A 39 48.94 -44.22 42.04
N LEU A 40 48.01 -45.19 41.92
CA LEU A 40 46.61 -45.32 42.42
C LEU A 40 46.43 -45.43 43.97
N PRO A 41 45.22 -45.63 44.60
CA PRO A 41 43.79 -45.54 44.14
C PRO A 41 42.78 -44.83 45.11
N GLY A 42 41.53 -44.61 44.65
CA GLY A 42 40.29 -44.63 45.48
C GLY A 42 39.47 -43.31 45.59
N ALA A 43 38.13 -43.30 45.68
CA ALA A 43 37.15 -44.41 45.58
C ALA A 43 35.71 -43.95 45.22
N ARG A 44 35.01 -44.79 44.43
CA ARG A 44 33.53 -44.95 44.26
C ARG A 44 32.63 -43.74 43.92
N GLY A 45 32.08 -43.75 42.70
CA GLY A 45 30.85 -43.06 42.30
C GLY A 45 30.37 -43.47 40.89
N ARG A 46 29.16 -44.04 40.78
CA ARG A 46 28.41 -44.40 39.55
C ARG A 46 26.90 -44.42 39.91
N PRO A 47 25.95 -44.36 38.96
CA PRO A 47 26.12 -44.33 37.51
C PRO A 47 25.55 -43.04 36.85
N ALA A 48 25.54 -43.00 35.52
CA ALA A 48 24.56 -42.21 34.76
C ALA A 48 23.28 -43.06 34.55
N GLU A 49 22.13 -42.42 34.32
CA GLU A 49 20.93 -43.12 33.83
C GLU A 49 20.89 -43.09 32.30
N GLU A 50 20.53 -44.23 31.70
CA GLU A 50 20.40 -44.41 30.26
C GLU A 50 18.96 -44.08 29.84
N ASP A 51 18.78 -43.14 28.90
CA ASP A 51 17.48 -42.71 28.36
C ASP A 51 17.17 -43.34 26.98
N GLU A 52 18.00 -44.30 26.54
CA GLU A 52 17.87 -45.04 25.27
C GLU A 52 18.15 -46.53 25.46
N GLU A 53 17.33 -47.40 24.86
CA GLU A 53 17.47 -48.86 24.94
C GLU A 53 17.14 -49.53 23.59
N LEU A 54 17.85 -50.62 23.26
CA LEU A 54 17.58 -51.45 22.07
C LEU A 54 16.60 -52.56 22.43
N VAL A 55 15.43 -52.53 21.79
CA VAL A 55 14.26 -53.38 22.11
C VAL A 55 13.90 -54.28 20.94
N LEU A 56 13.27 -55.42 21.22
CA LEU A 56 12.73 -56.35 20.23
C LEU A 56 11.21 -56.41 20.35
N PRO A 57 10.45 -55.79 19.41
CA PRO A 57 8.99 -55.81 19.46
C PRO A 57 8.44 -57.17 19.06
N ALA A 58 7.73 -57.84 19.97
CA ALA A 58 6.95 -59.04 19.64
C ALA A 58 5.53 -58.62 19.24
N LEU A 59 5.14 -58.90 17.99
CA LEU A 59 3.82 -58.59 17.45
C LEU A 59 2.93 -59.83 17.46
N GLU A 60 1.95 -59.85 18.36
CA GLU A 60 0.96 -60.91 18.51
C GLU A 60 -0.32 -60.53 17.71
N ARG A 61 -0.71 -61.39 16.76
CA ARG A 61 -1.92 -61.24 15.92
C ARG A 61 -2.74 -62.53 15.95
N ALA A 62 -3.98 -62.45 16.42
CA ALA A 62 -4.94 -63.54 16.31
C ALA A 62 -5.50 -63.61 14.86
N PRO A 63 -5.48 -64.77 14.18
CA PRO A 63 -5.98 -64.87 12.81
C PRO A 63 -7.49 -64.63 12.77
N GLY A 64 -7.89 -63.50 12.17
CA GLY A 64 -9.30 -63.10 12.00
C GLY A 64 -9.76 -61.90 12.83
N GLN A 65 -8.90 -61.29 13.66
CA GLN A 65 -9.22 -60.04 14.37
C GLN A 65 -8.46 -58.83 13.80
N PRO A 66 -9.05 -57.61 13.83
CA PRO A 66 -8.40 -56.38 13.37
C PRO A 66 -7.44 -55.77 14.41
N THR A 67 -7.59 -56.14 15.69
CA THR A 67 -6.69 -55.74 16.78
C THR A 67 -5.33 -56.40 16.64
N ALA A 68 -4.28 -55.62 16.89
CA ALA A 68 -2.90 -56.11 17.01
C ALA A 68 -2.40 -55.83 18.42
N HIS A 69 -1.66 -56.77 19.01
CA HIS A 69 -1.04 -56.59 20.31
C HIS A 69 0.48 -56.54 20.12
N LEU A 70 1.12 -55.48 20.63
CA LEU A 70 2.57 -55.31 20.54
C LEU A 70 3.18 -55.34 21.93
N ARG A 71 4.12 -56.26 22.16
CA ARG A 71 4.83 -56.43 23.41
C ARG A 71 6.26 -55.91 23.28
N LEU A 72 6.65 -55.05 24.22
CA LEU A 72 7.96 -54.44 24.33
C LEU A 72 8.49 -54.63 25.75
N ASP A 73 9.68 -55.18 25.89
CA ASP A 73 10.43 -55.22 27.14
C ASP A 73 11.54 -54.16 27.07
N ALA A 74 11.49 -53.16 27.96
CA ALA A 74 12.37 -51.99 27.92
C ALA A 74 12.41 -51.25 29.27
N PHE A 75 13.55 -50.62 29.60
CA PHE A 75 13.76 -49.82 30.82
C PHE A 75 13.38 -50.57 32.11
N GLY A 76 13.61 -51.89 32.13
CA GLY A 76 13.23 -52.80 33.22
C GLY A 76 11.72 -53.03 33.39
N ARG A 77 10.89 -52.72 32.38
CA ARG A 77 9.43 -52.85 32.39
C ARG A 77 8.93 -53.61 31.16
N GLN A 78 7.82 -54.33 31.33
CA GLN A 78 7.07 -54.91 30.22
C GLN A 78 5.90 -53.98 29.84
N LEU A 79 5.77 -53.74 28.54
CA LEU A 79 4.83 -52.80 27.94
C LEU A 79 4.02 -53.53 26.85
N HIS A 80 2.73 -53.73 27.08
CA HIS A 80 1.78 -54.24 26.08
C HIS A 80 1.01 -53.07 25.49
N LEU A 81 1.00 -52.96 24.17
CA LEU A 81 0.24 -51.95 23.44
C LEU A 81 -0.91 -52.66 22.73
N GLU A 82 -2.14 -52.28 23.06
CA GLU A 82 -3.36 -52.76 22.40
C GLU A 82 -3.72 -51.79 21.28
N LEU A 83 -3.59 -52.23 20.02
CA LEU A 83 -3.58 -51.38 18.83
C LEU A 83 -4.75 -51.71 17.91
N GLN A 84 -5.42 -50.68 17.39
CA GLN A 84 -6.53 -50.78 16.43
C GLN A 84 -6.21 -49.99 15.15
N PRO A 85 -6.62 -50.45 13.95
CA PRO A 85 -6.35 -49.76 12.70
C PRO A 85 -7.07 -48.40 12.65
N ASP A 86 -6.33 -47.33 12.35
CA ASP A 86 -6.85 -45.97 12.43
C ASP A 86 -6.56 -45.19 11.13
N ARG A 87 -7.62 -44.74 10.48
CA ARG A 87 -7.58 -44.00 9.21
C ARG A 87 -7.64 -42.47 9.40
N GLY A 88 -7.84 -41.99 10.62
CA GLY A 88 -7.92 -40.56 10.95
C GLY A 88 -6.63 -39.78 10.74
N PHE A 89 -5.49 -40.47 10.60
CA PHE A 89 -4.17 -39.89 10.36
C PHE A 89 -3.98 -39.28 8.95
N LEU A 90 -4.92 -39.49 8.01
CA LEU A 90 -4.81 -39.00 6.62
C LEU A 90 -5.95 -38.01 6.29
N ALA A 91 -5.57 -36.78 5.91
CA ALA A 91 -6.52 -35.74 5.54
C ALA A 91 -7.11 -35.97 4.13
N PRO A 92 -8.43 -35.74 3.91
CA PRO A 92 -9.04 -35.85 2.59
C PRO A 92 -8.40 -34.87 1.58
N GLY A 93 -7.96 -35.38 0.42
CA GLY A 93 -7.36 -34.57 -0.65
C GLY A 93 -5.83 -34.43 -0.58
N PHE A 94 -5.12 -35.25 0.20
CA PHE A 94 -3.66 -35.27 0.24
C PHE A 94 -3.02 -35.68 -1.11
N THR A 95 -2.36 -34.74 -1.78
CA THR A 95 -1.50 -34.99 -2.96
C THR A 95 -0.06 -34.55 -2.68
N LEU A 96 0.88 -35.50 -2.69
CA LEU A 96 2.31 -35.25 -2.50
C LEU A 96 3.03 -35.32 -3.85
N GLN A 97 3.44 -34.17 -4.40
CA GLN A 97 4.37 -34.15 -5.55
C GLN A 97 5.82 -34.19 -5.04
N THR A 98 6.42 -35.38 -5.06
CA THR A 98 7.85 -35.57 -4.79
C THR A 98 8.63 -35.59 -6.10
N VAL A 99 9.37 -34.52 -6.40
CA VAL A 99 10.22 -34.46 -7.60
C VAL A 99 11.58 -35.08 -7.28
N GLY A 100 11.88 -36.28 -7.79
CA GLY A 100 13.25 -36.82 -7.79
C GLY A 100 13.48 -38.28 -7.42
N ARG A 101 12.54 -38.95 -6.74
CA ARG A 101 12.76 -40.33 -6.26
C ARG A 101 13.01 -41.29 -7.44
N ARG A 102 14.20 -41.89 -7.52
CA ARG A 102 14.50 -42.98 -8.47
C ARG A 102 13.61 -44.20 -8.18
N PRO A 103 12.91 -44.78 -9.16
CA PRO A 103 12.17 -46.02 -8.97
C PRO A 103 13.13 -47.22 -8.86
N GLY A 104 12.75 -48.20 -8.03
CA GLY A 104 13.40 -49.52 -8.01
C GLY A 104 12.92 -50.43 -9.16
N PRO A 105 13.56 -51.60 -9.38
CA PRO A 105 13.34 -52.41 -10.58
C PRO A 105 11.90 -52.89 -10.82
N ASP A 106 11.10 -53.10 -9.78
CA ASP A 106 9.73 -53.63 -9.88
C ASP A 106 8.64 -52.58 -10.19
N ALA A 107 9.02 -51.34 -10.52
CA ALA A 107 8.10 -50.23 -10.80
C ALA A 107 7.34 -50.34 -12.16
N LEU A 108 7.02 -51.56 -12.59
CA LEU A 108 6.33 -51.88 -13.85
C LEU A 108 4.84 -52.22 -13.69
N ARG A 109 4.20 -51.63 -12.66
CA ARG A 109 2.74 -51.51 -12.54
C ARG A 109 2.35 -50.14 -11.97
N PRO A 110 1.34 -49.45 -12.55
CA PRO A 110 0.73 -48.30 -11.92
C PRO A 110 -0.22 -48.78 -10.82
N GLU A 111 0.29 -48.89 -9.60
CA GLU A 111 -0.58 -49.10 -8.43
C GLU A 111 -1.57 -47.92 -8.32
N PRO A 112 -2.88 -48.18 -8.22
CA PRO A 112 -3.82 -47.15 -7.78
C PRO A 112 -3.50 -46.76 -6.34
N ALA A 113 -4.09 -45.67 -5.82
CA ALA A 113 -3.81 -45.17 -4.47
C ALA A 113 -4.20 -46.20 -3.36
N GLY A 114 -3.26 -47.10 -3.06
CA GLY A 114 -3.46 -48.35 -2.31
C GLY A 114 -3.54 -48.17 -0.80
N ASP A 115 -4.57 -47.45 -0.34
CA ASP A 115 -5.11 -47.49 1.03
C ASP A 115 -4.09 -47.66 2.16
N LEU A 116 -3.18 -46.68 2.33
CA LEU A 116 -2.23 -46.62 3.44
C LEU A 116 -2.89 -46.63 4.84
N GLY A 117 -4.23 -46.52 4.91
CA GLY A 117 -5.03 -46.68 6.12
C GLY A 117 -5.02 -48.09 6.73
N HIS A 118 -4.26 -49.04 6.17
CA HIS A 118 -3.95 -50.32 6.82
C HIS A 118 -2.61 -50.32 7.59
N CYS A 119 -1.78 -49.29 7.42
CA CYS A 119 -0.46 -49.21 8.05
C CYS A 119 -0.46 -48.56 9.44
N PHE A 120 -1.43 -47.69 9.71
CA PHE A 120 -1.48 -46.86 10.92
C PHE A 120 -2.42 -47.45 11.97
N PHE A 121 -1.96 -47.45 13.22
CA PHE A 121 -2.69 -47.96 14.36
C PHE A 121 -2.62 -46.97 15.53
N SER A 122 -3.74 -46.76 16.21
CA SER A 122 -3.81 -46.05 17.49
C SER A 122 -4.23 -47.02 18.61
N GLY A 123 -3.93 -46.68 19.87
CA GLY A 123 -4.14 -47.62 20.96
C GLY A 123 -3.74 -47.14 22.35
N THR A 124 -3.74 -48.07 23.31
CA THR A 124 -3.38 -47.82 24.72
C THR A 124 -2.28 -48.76 25.20
N VAL A 125 -1.53 -48.34 26.21
CA VAL A 125 -0.38 -49.04 26.81
C VAL A 125 -0.78 -49.61 28.17
N ASN A 126 -0.53 -50.89 28.41
CA ASN A 126 -0.83 -51.63 29.64
C ASN A 126 -2.30 -51.51 30.10
N GLY A 127 -3.24 -51.26 29.18
CA GLY A 127 -4.66 -51.03 29.47
C GLY A 127 -4.97 -49.71 30.18
N ASP A 128 -4.00 -48.80 30.31
CA ASP A 128 -4.20 -47.51 30.97
C ASP A 128 -4.93 -46.53 30.06
N SER A 129 -6.16 -46.14 30.43
CA SER A 129 -6.98 -45.17 29.70
C SER A 129 -6.40 -43.74 29.61
N ALA A 130 -5.36 -43.42 30.40
CA ALA A 130 -4.62 -42.15 30.32
C ALA A 130 -3.33 -42.26 29.48
N SER A 131 -3.00 -43.46 28.99
CA SER A 131 -1.93 -43.68 28.03
C SER A 131 -2.44 -43.53 26.58
N ALA A 132 -1.51 -43.33 25.64
CA ALA A 132 -1.83 -43.31 24.21
C ALA A 132 -0.65 -43.83 23.39
N ALA A 133 -0.93 -44.59 22.34
CA ALA A 133 0.04 -45.05 21.36
C ALA A 133 -0.43 -44.69 19.94
N ALA A 134 0.50 -44.28 19.08
CA ALA A 134 0.29 -44.07 17.65
C ALA A 134 1.49 -44.62 16.87
N LEU A 135 1.27 -45.69 16.11
CA LEU A 135 2.33 -46.48 15.48
C LEU A 135 1.99 -46.82 14.02
N SER A 136 3.02 -46.82 13.17
CA SER A 136 3.02 -47.51 11.88
C SER A 136 3.67 -48.89 12.03
N LEU A 137 3.13 -49.89 11.33
CA LEU A 137 3.62 -51.29 11.36
C LEU A 137 4.09 -51.81 9.98
N CYS A 138 4.12 -50.97 8.94
CA CYS A 138 4.40 -51.40 7.56
C CYS A 138 5.89 -51.47 7.18
N GLU A 139 6.78 -50.81 7.92
CA GLU A 139 8.24 -50.83 7.70
C GLU A 139 8.95 -51.04 9.05
N GLY A 140 8.55 -52.09 9.78
CA GLY A 140 8.83 -52.24 11.20
C GLY A 140 7.94 -51.35 12.07
N VAL A 141 8.19 -51.32 13.37
CA VAL A 141 7.43 -50.51 14.34
C VAL A 141 8.01 -49.10 14.42
N ARG A 142 7.28 -48.09 13.95
CA ARG A 142 7.70 -46.68 14.08
C ARG A 142 6.58 -45.82 14.63
N GLY A 143 6.88 -45.03 15.66
CA GLY A 143 5.98 -44.02 16.19
C GLY A 143 6.29 -43.65 17.64
N ALA A 144 5.27 -43.29 18.40
CA ALA A 144 5.42 -42.87 19.78
C ALA A 144 4.29 -43.42 20.65
N PHE A 145 4.58 -43.58 21.94
CA PHE A 145 3.58 -43.81 22.97
C PHE A 145 3.92 -43.04 24.26
N TYR A 146 2.88 -42.72 25.01
CA TYR A 146 2.95 -41.97 26.27
C TYR A 146 2.40 -42.82 27.39
N LEU A 147 3.14 -42.89 28.50
CA LEU A 147 2.73 -43.62 29.71
C LEU A 147 3.21 -42.86 30.95
N GLN A 148 2.29 -42.57 31.87
CA GLN A 148 2.58 -42.05 33.23
C GLN A 148 3.48 -40.79 33.28
N GLY A 149 3.38 -39.89 32.31
CA GLY A 149 4.17 -38.66 32.27
C GLY A 149 5.46 -38.73 31.46
N GLU A 150 5.84 -39.92 30.96
CA GLU A 150 7.02 -40.10 30.12
C GLU A 150 6.63 -40.37 28.65
N GLU A 151 7.35 -39.71 27.74
CA GLU A 151 7.22 -39.90 26.29
C GLU A 151 8.26 -40.93 25.81
N TYR A 152 7.79 -41.98 25.12
CA TYR A 152 8.64 -43.03 24.56
C TYR A 152 8.52 -43.04 23.04
N PHE A 153 9.66 -42.94 22.35
CA PHE A 153 9.74 -42.90 20.89
C PHE A 153 10.40 -44.18 20.37
N ILE A 154 9.72 -44.92 19.48
CA ILE A 154 10.22 -46.18 18.90
C ILE A 154 10.46 -46.05 17.40
N GLN A 155 11.60 -46.57 16.93
CA GLN A 155 11.94 -46.64 15.51
C GLN A 155 12.81 -47.87 15.19
N PRO A 156 12.76 -48.41 13.96
CA PRO A 156 13.67 -49.48 13.54
C PRO A 156 15.14 -49.04 13.65
N ALA A 157 16.00 -49.94 14.15
CA ALA A 157 17.43 -49.74 14.26
C ALA A 157 18.18 -50.62 13.24
N PRO A 158 19.24 -50.12 12.57
CA PRO A 158 19.96 -50.91 11.59
C PRO A 158 20.82 -51.98 12.26
N ALA A 159 20.54 -53.25 11.98
CA ALA A 159 21.41 -54.36 12.38
C ALA A 159 22.67 -54.42 11.48
N PRO A 160 23.87 -54.68 12.04
CA PRO A 160 25.05 -54.94 11.23
C PRO A 160 24.92 -56.30 10.53
N ALA A 161 25.09 -56.32 9.21
CA ALA A 161 24.89 -57.51 8.40
C ALA A 161 25.99 -58.57 8.62
N ALA A 162 25.70 -59.59 9.43
CA ALA A 162 26.40 -60.87 9.42
C ALA A 162 25.71 -61.81 8.42
N ALA A 163 26.49 -62.60 7.66
CA ALA A 163 25.94 -63.45 6.61
C ALA A 163 25.46 -64.81 7.15
N GLY A 164 24.19 -65.17 6.89
CA GLY A 164 23.74 -66.56 7.02
C GLY A 164 22.24 -66.75 7.27
N GLU A 165 21.66 -65.98 8.18
CA GLU A 165 20.29 -66.17 8.70
C GLU A 165 19.56 -64.81 8.80
N GLU A 166 18.22 -64.81 8.83
CA GLU A 166 17.45 -63.56 8.94
C GLU A 166 17.66 -62.90 10.32
N PRO A 167 18.14 -61.64 10.38
CA PRO A 167 18.39 -60.97 11.65
C PRO A 167 17.07 -60.52 12.32
N PRO A 168 16.94 -60.65 13.65
CA PRO A 168 15.79 -60.10 14.37
C PRO A 168 15.79 -58.56 14.25
N HIS A 169 14.63 -57.99 13.98
CA HIS A 169 14.48 -56.56 13.72
C HIS A 169 14.51 -55.76 15.03
N PHE A 170 15.71 -55.32 15.44
CA PHE A 170 15.91 -54.43 16.59
C PHE A 170 15.30 -53.04 16.34
N HIS A 171 14.84 -52.42 17.41
CA HIS A 171 14.28 -51.07 17.43
C HIS A 171 14.93 -50.26 18.55
N LEU A 172 15.11 -48.96 18.35
CA LEU A 172 15.60 -48.05 19.38
C LEU A 172 14.43 -47.37 20.08
N LEU A 173 14.41 -47.39 21.41
CA LEU A 173 13.41 -46.74 22.26
C LEU A 173 14.05 -45.61 23.09
N ARG A 174 13.49 -44.39 23.08
CA ARG A 174 14.09 -43.16 23.68
C ARG A 174 13.14 -42.34 24.58
N ARG A 175 13.71 -41.66 25.61
CA ARG A 175 13.08 -40.79 26.66
C ARG A 175 13.82 -39.39 26.74
N ARG A 176 13.28 -38.25 27.27
CA ARG A 176 13.83 -36.86 26.98
C ARG A 176 13.58 -35.62 27.92
N ARG A 177 14.51 -34.57 27.95
CA ARG A 177 14.54 -33.25 28.73
C ARG A 177 15.19 -31.98 27.93
N ARG A 178 15.17 -30.64 28.33
CA ARG A 178 15.19 -29.39 27.38
C ARG A 178 15.72 -27.87 27.75
N GLY A 179 16.41 -27.01 26.86
CA GLY A 179 16.64 -25.44 26.76
C GLY A 179 17.90 -24.85 25.89
N GLY A 180 18.32 -23.64 25.25
CA GLY A 180 18.13 -22.11 24.92
C GLY A 180 19.31 -21.35 24.07
N GLY A 181 19.26 -20.09 23.40
CA GLY A 181 19.69 -19.41 21.99
C GLY A 181 20.92 -18.39 21.46
N GLY A 182 20.84 -17.59 20.30
CA GLY A 182 21.80 -17.24 19.08
C GLY A 182 22.89 -16.04 18.64
N ALA A 183 22.86 -15.29 17.45
CA ALA A 183 23.81 -14.23 16.72
C ALA A 183 23.32 -12.87 15.89
N LYS A 184 23.56 -12.44 14.55
CA LYS A 184 23.01 -11.12 13.85
C LYS A 184 22.82 -10.89 12.24
N CYS A 185 22.70 -9.62 11.59
CA CYS A 185 22.07 -9.21 10.20
C CYS A 185 22.38 -7.80 9.36
N GLY A 186 22.06 -7.56 8.00
CA GLY A 186 22.25 -6.32 7.05
C GLY A 186 21.78 -6.27 5.48
N VAL A 187 21.96 -5.20 4.60
CA VAL A 187 21.40 -4.94 3.14
C VAL A 187 22.22 -4.00 2.11
N THR A 188 21.85 -3.82 0.79
CA THR A 188 22.50 -3.01 -0.34
C THR A 188 21.66 -1.91 -1.11
N ASP A 189 22.32 -0.90 -1.75
CA ASP A 189 21.77 0.22 -2.60
C ASP A 189 22.51 0.35 -3.98
N GLU A 190 21.84 0.81 -5.08
CA GLU A 190 22.48 1.16 -6.38
C GLU A 190 22.02 2.54 -6.96
N ASP A 191 22.90 3.55 -6.94
CA ASP A 191 22.76 4.77 -7.77
C ASP A 191 24.12 5.50 -7.99
N ALA A 192 25.06 4.84 -8.69
CA ALA A 192 26.37 5.44 -8.98
C ALA A 192 27.05 4.96 -10.30
N GLN A 193 27.18 5.91 -11.23
CA GLN A 193 28.27 6.07 -12.21
C GLN A 193 28.31 5.26 -13.54
N LEU A 194 28.15 6.07 -14.61
CA LEU A 194 28.91 6.10 -15.87
C LEU A 194 28.46 5.25 -17.08
N ALA A 195 27.92 5.97 -18.07
CA ALA A 195 27.70 5.54 -19.45
C ALA A 195 29.00 5.40 -20.25
N GLY A 196 29.00 4.60 -21.33
CA GLY A 196 30.16 4.55 -22.23
C GLY A 196 30.22 3.53 -23.38
N ALA A 197 29.16 3.32 -24.18
CA ALA A 197 29.27 2.70 -25.52
C ALA A 197 28.02 2.95 -26.39
N ALA A 198 28.16 2.95 -27.72
CA ALA A 198 27.06 3.09 -28.68
C ALA A 198 27.31 2.23 -29.94
N GLY A 199 26.25 1.80 -30.66
CA GLY A 199 26.40 1.32 -32.04
C GLY A 199 25.32 0.41 -32.66
N ALA A 200 24.62 0.96 -33.67
CA ALA A 200 24.18 0.32 -34.93
C ALA A 200 23.01 -0.71 -35.01
N GLY A 201 22.23 -0.61 -36.11
CA GLY A 201 21.29 -1.62 -36.65
C GLY A 201 19.88 -1.66 -36.02
N ALA A 202 18.73 -1.27 -36.59
CA ALA A 202 18.22 -0.92 -37.94
C ALA A 202 17.37 -2.00 -38.66
N GLU A 203 16.07 -1.69 -38.84
CA GLU A 203 15.13 -2.12 -39.93
C GLU A 203 14.75 -3.63 -40.01
N ASP A 204 13.59 -4.10 -40.52
CA ASP A 204 12.35 -3.47 -41.07
C ASP A 204 11.07 -4.31 -40.70
N ALA A 205 9.88 -3.97 -41.20
CA ALA A 205 8.57 -4.53 -40.83
C ALA A 205 7.97 -5.59 -41.81
N GLY A 206 6.84 -6.24 -41.43
CA GLY A 206 6.11 -7.19 -42.29
C GLY A 206 4.74 -7.70 -41.78
N GLU A 207 3.66 -6.99 -42.10
CA GLU A 207 2.25 -7.49 -42.19
C GLU A 207 1.99 -8.00 -43.64
N PRO A 208 0.97 -8.85 -43.99
CA PRO A 208 -0.44 -8.60 -43.65
C PRO A 208 -1.45 -9.80 -43.58
N TRP A 209 -2.70 -9.48 -43.21
CA TRP A 209 -3.98 -10.24 -43.43
C TRP A 209 -4.53 -10.04 -44.90
N PRO A 210 -5.75 -10.47 -45.38
CA PRO A 210 -6.97 -11.06 -44.75
C PRO A 210 -7.64 -12.25 -45.57
N PRO A 211 -8.97 -12.35 -45.84
CA PRO A 211 -10.02 -13.02 -45.02
C PRO A 211 -10.94 -14.04 -45.75
N ARG A 212 -11.86 -14.72 -45.02
CA ARG A 212 -13.29 -14.94 -45.46
C ARG A 212 -14.23 -15.49 -44.35
N ASP A 213 -15.49 -15.04 -44.41
CA ASP A 213 -16.70 -15.45 -43.65
C ASP A 213 -17.58 -16.41 -44.52
N PRO A 214 -18.71 -17.05 -44.09
CA PRO A 214 -19.66 -16.61 -43.04
C PRO A 214 -20.30 -17.66 -42.07
N ALA A 215 -20.61 -17.20 -40.85
CA ALA A 215 -21.89 -17.23 -40.07
C ALA A 215 -23.04 -18.27 -40.32
N PRO A 216 -24.09 -18.40 -39.45
CA PRO A 216 -24.28 -17.96 -38.05
C PRO A 216 -24.88 -19.02 -37.08
N GLN A 217 -24.85 -18.76 -35.76
CA GLN A 217 -26.03 -18.96 -34.89
C GLN A 217 -25.98 -18.11 -33.60
N ARG A 218 -27.09 -18.05 -32.83
CA ARG A 218 -27.34 -17.02 -31.81
C ARG A 218 -27.36 -17.55 -30.37
N ALA A 219 -26.58 -16.92 -29.50
CA ALA A 219 -26.94 -16.69 -28.09
C ALA A 219 -26.51 -15.25 -27.71
N ARG A 220 -27.15 -14.65 -26.70
CA ARG A 220 -26.92 -13.23 -26.33
C ARG A 220 -26.91 -13.07 -24.80
N GLN A 221 -26.19 -12.03 -24.36
CA GLN A 221 -26.04 -11.52 -22.97
C GLN A 221 -24.96 -12.20 -22.11
N PRO A 222 -24.31 -11.47 -21.18
CA PRO A 222 -23.91 -10.06 -21.32
C PRO A 222 -22.47 -9.82 -20.84
N THR A 223 -21.56 -9.44 -21.75
CA THR A 223 -20.17 -9.08 -21.41
C THR A 223 -20.06 -7.69 -20.77
N GLY A 224 -20.57 -7.56 -19.54
CA GLY A 224 -20.37 -6.39 -18.69
C GLY A 224 -19.01 -6.46 -17.99
N THR A 225 -17.93 -6.03 -18.66
CA THR A 225 -16.63 -5.82 -18.01
C THR A 225 -16.73 -4.66 -17.03
N ALA A 226 -17.17 -4.98 -15.81
CA ALA A 226 -17.28 -4.02 -14.72
C ALA A 226 -15.89 -3.51 -14.35
N SER A 227 -15.52 -2.34 -14.86
CA SER A 227 -14.31 -1.63 -14.44
C SER A 227 -14.39 -1.39 -12.94
N VAL A 228 -13.61 -2.17 -12.18
CA VAL A 228 -13.51 -2.05 -10.73
C VAL A 228 -13.00 -0.64 -10.44
N ARG A 229 -13.88 0.20 -9.88
CA ARG A 229 -13.50 1.58 -9.51
C ARG A 229 -12.39 1.51 -8.47
N LYS A 230 -11.19 1.92 -8.86
CA LYS A 230 -10.04 2.10 -7.96
C LYS A 230 -10.46 3.00 -6.79
N LYS A 231 -10.55 2.43 -5.59
CA LYS A 231 -10.95 3.10 -4.36
C LYS A 231 -9.70 3.55 -3.59
N ARG A 232 -9.02 4.59 -4.07
CA ARG A 232 -7.96 5.24 -3.28
C ARG A 232 -8.54 5.85 -2.00
N PHE A 233 -7.72 5.99 -0.98
CA PHE A 233 -8.03 6.47 0.38
C PHE A 233 -9.00 5.59 1.16
N VAL A 234 -9.12 4.32 0.74
CA VAL A 234 -9.95 3.30 1.39
C VAL A 234 -9.02 2.19 1.87
N SER A 235 -8.84 2.12 3.19
CA SER A 235 -8.30 0.91 3.81
C SER A 235 -9.23 -0.22 3.40
N SER A 236 -8.66 -1.24 2.79
CA SER A 236 -9.36 -2.38 2.20
C SER A 236 -8.47 -3.58 2.42
N HIS A 237 -9.09 -4.75 2.60
CA HIS A 237 -8.32 -5.96 2.80
C HIS A 237 -7.31 -6.18 1.66
N ARG A 238 -6.11 -6.63 2.03
CA ARG A 238 -5.09 -7.15 1.11
C ARG A 238 -4.81 -8.58 1.51
N TYR A 239 -4.82 -9.47 0.54
CA TYR A 239 -4.22 -10.79 0.67
C TYR A 239 -2.82 -10.71 0.03
N VAL A 240 -1.94 -11.62 0.42
CA VAL A 240 -0.59 -11.75 -0.15
C VAL A 240 -0.36 -13.24 -0.36
N GLU A 241 -0.75 -13.73 -1.53
CA GLU A 241 -0.59 -15.12 -1.93
C GLU A 241 0.91 -15.42 -2.06
N THR A 242 1.41 -16.31 -1.22
CA THR A 242 2.84 -16.54 -1.08
C THR A 242 3.20 -18.00 -1.36
N MET A 243 4.18 -18.21 -2.24
CA MET A 243 4.90 -19.47 -2.35
C MET A 243 6.09 -19.47 -1.41
N LEU A 244 6.17 -20.47 -0.52
CA LEU A 244 7.37 -20.73 0.28
C LEU A 244 8.22 -21.79 -0.42
N VAL A 245 9.52 -21.54 -0.54
CA VAL A 245 10.49 -22.45 -1.14
C VAL A 245 11.61 -22.68 -0.14
N ALA A 246 12.02 -23.93 0.01
CA ALA A 246 13.17 -24.31 0.81
C ALA A 246 14.13 -25.16 -0.03
N ASP A 247 15.41 -24.85 0.07
CA ASP A 247 16.46 -25.55 -0.67
C ASP A 247 16.86 -26.90 -0.03
N GLN A 248 17.90 -27.53 -0.57
CA GLN A 248 18.42 -28.79 -0.07
C GLN A 248 19.01 -28.67 1.34
N SER A 249 19.69 -27.57 1.65
CA SER A 249 20.29 -27.33 2.97
C SER A 249 19.23 -27.21 4.07
N MET A 250 18.09 -26.59 3.78
CA MET A 250 16.90 -26.56 4.63
C MET A 250 16.30 -27.96 4.82
N ALA A 251 16.22 -28.75 3.75
CA ALA A 251 15.65 -30.09 3.75
C ALA A 251 16.50 -31.08 4.57
N GLU A 252 17.82 -30.98 4.49
CA GLU A 252 18.78 -31.77 5.26
C GLU A 252 18.77 -31.37 6.75
N PHE A 253 18.79 -30.08 7.06
CA PHE A 253 18.89 -29.59 8.46
C PHE A 253 17.60 -29.76 9.28
N HIS A 254 16.42 -29.54 8.67
CA HIS A 254 15.14 -29.65 9.38
C HIS A 254 14.43 -31.00 9.19
N GLY A 255 14.84 -31.79 8.19
CA GLY A 255 14.24 -33.09 7.87
C GLY A 255 12.73 -33.02 7.71
N SER A 256 12.02 -33.98 8.34
CA SER A 256 10.55 -34.04 8.33
C SER A 256 9.87 -32.86 9.04
N GLY A 257 10.59 -32.11 9.88
CA GLY A 257 10.07 -30.92 10.57
C GLY A 257 9.91 -29.69 9.70
N LEU A 258 10.60 -29.64 8.54
CA LEU A 258 10.74 -28.44 7.70
C LEU A 258 9.41 -27.75 7.37
N LYS A 259 8.39 -28.50 6.94
CA LYS A 259 7.10 -27.91 6.55
C LYS A 259 6.42 -27.17 7.71
N HIS A 260 6.48 -27.72 8.92
CA HIS A 260 5.89 -27.11 10.11
C HIS A 260 6.72 -25.92 10.59
N TYR A 261 8.05 -25.99 10.44
CA TYR A 261 8.98 -24.92 10.72
C TYR A 261 8.72 -23.68 9.83
N LEU A 262 8.71 -23.84 8.50
CA LEU A 262 8.41 -22.78 7.53
C LEU A 262 7.04 -22.12 7.80
N LEU A 263 6.01 -22.94 8.04
CA LEU A 263 4.67 -22.46 8.38
C LEU A 263 4.66 -21.66 9.71
N THR A 264 5.53 -22.01 10.66
CA THR A 264 5.66 -21.29 11.93
C THR A 264 6.39 -19.95 11.74
N LEU A 265 7.49 -19.92 10.97
CA LEU A 265 8.15 -18.66 10.60
C LEU A 265 7.15 -17.69 9.94
N PHE A 266 6.41 -18.20 8.96
CA PHE A 266 5.44 -17.40 8.23
C PHE A 266 4.22 -16.98 9.07
N SER A 267 3.81 -17.79 10.06
CA SER A 267 2.76 -17.39 11.01
C SER A 267 3.17 -16.19 11.88
N VAL A 268 4.45 -16.09 12.27
CA VAL A 268 4.99 -14.95 13.01
C VAL A 268 5.05 -13.71 12.11
N ALA A 269 5.54 -13.84 10.88
CA ALA A 269 5.51 -12.77 9.88
C ALA A 269 4.06 -12.27 9.64
N ALA A 270 3.10 -13.19 9.46
CA ALA A 270 1.69 -12.86 9.29
C ALA A 270 1.11 -12.11 10.51
N ARG A 271 1.52 -12.45 11.74
CA ARG A 271 1.13 -11.75 12.97
C ARG A 271 1.72 -10.34 13.04
N LEU A 272 2.95 -10.12 12.58
CA LEU A 272 3.56 -8.80 12.47
C LEU A 272 2.80 -7.92 11.46
N TYR A 273 2.43 -8.45 10.29
CA TYR A 273 1.59 -7.74 9.31
C TYR A 273 0.13 -7.51 9.76
N LYS A 274 -0.32 -8.18 10.83
CA LYS A 274 -1.61 -7.90 11.51
C LYS A 274 -1.51 -6.84 12.60
N HIS A 275 -0.32 -6.36 12.96
CA HIS A 275 -0.17 -5.40 14.06
C HIS A 275 -0.67 -3.98 13.67
N PRO A 276 -1.48 -3.29 14.49
CA PRO A 276 -2.08 -1.99 14.16
C PRO A 276 -1.10 -0.92 13.66
N SER A 277 0.17 -0.96 14.07
CA SER A 277 1.18 0.02 13.70
C SER A 277 1.45 0.10 12.18
N ILE A 278 1.17 -0.96 11.40
CA ILE A 278 1.31 -0.92 9.92
C ILE A 278 0.23 -0.08 9.22
N ARG A 279 -0.84 0.29 9.95
CA ARG A 279 -1.99 1.11 9.51
C ARG A 279 -2.74 0.64 8.24
N ASN A 280 -2.59 -0.63 7.86
CA ASN A 280 -3.17 -1.23 6.66
C ASN A 280 -3.70 -2.65 6.97
N SER A 281 -4.72 -3.09 6.24
CA SER A 281 -5.36 -4.41 6.45
C SER A 281 -4.70 -5.51 5.60
N VAL A 282 -3.44 -5.85 5.90
CA VAL A 282 -2.68 -6.88 5.18
C VAL A 282 -2.94 -8.28 5.78
N SER A 283 -2.86 -9.32 4.94
CA SER A 283 -2.93 -10.74 5.33
C SER A 283 -1.98 -11.55 4.48
N LEU A 284 -0.90 -12.05 5.08
CA LEU A 284 -0.06 -13.04 4.41
C LEU A 284 -0.78 -14.39 4.40
N VAL A 285 -0.76 -15.09 3.26
CA VAL A 285 -1.35 -16.44 3.11
C VAL A 285 -0.39 -17.32 2.32
N VAL A 286 -0.23 -18.58 2.73
CA VAL A 286 0.57 -19.55 1.97
C VAL A 286 -0.36 -20.30 1.04
N VAL A 287 -0.02 -20.31 -0.25
CA VAL A 287 -0.78 -21.06 -1.28
C VAL A 287 -0.01 -22.29 -1.74
N LYS A 288 1.32 -22.22 -1.75
CA LYS A 288 2.20 -23.27 -2.28
C LYS A 288 3.46 -23.40 -1.41
N ILE A 289 3.92 -24.63 -1.21
CA ILE A 289 5.21 -24.92 -0.54
C ILE A 289 5.99 -25.88 -1.43
N LEU A 290 7.22 -25.52 -1.79
CA LEU A 290 8.16 -26.36 -2.53
C LEU A 290 9.38 -26.66 -1.66
N VAL A 291 9.86 -27.91 -1.69
CA VAL A 291 11.09 -28.34 -1.03
C VAL A 291 11.97 -29.02 -2.06
N ILE A 292 13.19 -28.52 -2.23
CA ILE A 292 14.14 -28.95 -3.26
C ILE A 292 15.11 -29.95 -2.61
N TYR A 293 14.95 -31.25 -2.90
CA TYR A 293 15.84 -32.31 -2.40
C TYR A 293 17.04 -32.58 -3.32
N GLU A 294 17.09 -31.95 -4.50
CA GLU A 294 18.19 -32.04 -5.45
C GLU A 294 18.51 -30.63 -5.95
N GLU A 295 19.66 -30.09 -5.55
CA GLU A 295 20.15 -28.75 -5.93
C GLU A 295 19.95 -28.41 -7.41
N GLN A 296 20.26 -29.34 -8.33
CA GLN A 296 20.15 -29.16 -9.79
C GLN A 296 18.73 -28.89 -10.32
N LYS A 297 17.69 -29.00 -9.48
CA LYS A 297 16.29 -28.67 -9.82
C LYS A 297 15.81 -27.36 -9.20
N GLY A 298 16.57 -26.79 -8.27
CA GLY A 298 16.30 -25.49 -7.65
C GLY A 298 16.84 -24.31 -8.46
N PRO A 299 16.75 -23.09 -7.90
CA PRO A 299 17.62 -21.99 -8.30
C PRO A 299 19.06 -22.28 -7.86
N GLU A 300 20.05 -21.75 -8.60
CA GLU A 300 21.44 -21.72 -8.15
C GLU A 300 21.56 -20.78 -6.93
N VAL A 301 21.87 -21.35 -5.76
CA VAL A 301 22.09 -20.64 -4.49
C VAL A 301 23.59 -20.46 -4.28
N THR A 302 23.99 -19.24 -3.92
CA THR A 302 25.39 -18.86 -3.67
C THR A 302 25.47 -17.96 -2.44
N SER A 303 26.68 -17.78 -1.89
CA SER A 303 26.91 -16.78 -0.83
C SER A 303 26.79 -15.32 -1.30
N ASN A 304 26.58 -15.05 -2.60
CA ASN A 304 26.26 -13.71 -3.07
C ASN A 304 24.74 -13.52 -3.06
N ALA A 305 24.22 -12.77 -2.07
CA ALA A 305 22.78 -12.59 -1.87
C ALA A 305 22.05 -12.02 -3.10
N ALA A 306 22.67 -11.07 -3.82
CA ALA A 306 22.09 -10.45 -5.01
C ALA A 306 22.04 -11.40 -6.22
N LEU A 307 23.06 -12.26 -6.38
CA LEU A 307 23.06 -13.33 -7.39
C LEU A 307 21.98 -14.37 -7.08
N THR A 308 21.92 -14.82 -5.83
CA THR A 308 20.94 -15.80 -5.34
C THR A 308 19.51 -15.28 -5.49
N LEU A 309 19.24 -14.01 -5.15
CA LEU A 309 17.96 -13.36 -5.38
C LEU A 309 17.61 -13.35 -6.87
N ARG A 310 18.50 -12.87 -7.74
CA ARG A 310 18.28 -12.82 -9.19
C ARG A 310 18.01 -14.21 -9.78
N ASN A 311 18.73 -15.23 -9.34
CA ASN A 311 18.55 -16.62 -9.76
C ASN A 311 17.18 -17.14 -9.32
N PHE A 312 16.80 -16.93 -8.05
CA PHE A 312 15.50 -17.31 -7.51
C PHE A 312 14.33 -16.58 -8.20
N CYS A 313 14.43 -15.28 -8.44
CA CYS A 313 13.41 -14.48 -9.14
C CYS A 313 13.13 -15.01 -10.56
N ASN A 314 14.17 -15.44 -11.28
CA ASN A 314 14.03 -16.05 -12.60
C ASN A 314 13.47 -17.49 -12.54
N TRP A 315 13.76 -18.24 -11.48
CA TRP A 315 13.25 -19.60 -11.25
C TRP A 315 11.76 -19.58 -10.85
N GLN A 316 11.38 -18.80 -9.83
CA GLN A 316 10.00 -18.78 -9.30
C GLN A 316 8.96 -18.39 -10.37
N LYS A 317 9.35 -17.52 -11.31
CA LYS A 317 8.50 -17.05 -12.41
C LYS A 317 8.07 -18.18 -13.35
N GLN A 318 8.86 -19.24 -13.46
CA GLN A 318 8.56 -20.42 -14.28
C GLN A 318 7.54 -21.36 -13.62
N HIS A 319 7.35 -21.23 -12.30
CA HIS A 319 6.43 -22.04 -11.50
C HIS A 319 5.12 -21.31 -11.12
N ASN A 320 4.98 -20.04 -11.51
CA ASN A 320 3.82 -19.19 -11.21
C ASN A 320 2.83 -19.20 -12.39
N PRO A 321 1.59 -19.71 -12.22
CA PRO A 321 0.54 -19.60 -13.22
C PRO A 321 0.32 -18.15 -13.67
N PRO A 322 0.21 -17.84 -14.98
CA PRO A 322 0.07 -16.47 -15.48
C PRO A 322 -1.32 -15.85 -15.27
N SER A 323 -2.20 -16.51 -14.52
CA SER A 323 -3.58 -16.11 -14.28
C SER A 323 -3.84 -15.99 -12.78
N ASP A 324 -4.10 -14.75 -12.36
CA ASP A 324 -4.64 -14.27 -11.07
C ASP A 324 -6.08 -14.79 -10.78
N ARG A 325 -6.24 -16.12 -10.93
CA ARG A 325 -7.44 -16.97 -10.81
C ARG A 325 -7.09 -18.46 -10.71
N ASP A 326 -5.83 -18.85 -10.85
CA ASP A 326 -5.40 -20.21 -10.56
C ASP A 326 -5.32 -20.41 -9.05
N GLY A 327 -5.57 -21.62 -8.56
CA GLY A 327 -5.42 -21.94 -7.13
C GLY A 327 -3.96 -22.04 -6.68
N GLU A 328 -3.02 -22.15 -7.63
CA GLU A 328 -1.58 -22.14 -7.41
C GLU A 328 -0.89 -20.83 -7.87
N HIS A 329 -1.65 -19.77 -8.20
CA HIS A 329 -1.07 -18.44 -8.41
C HIS A 329 -0.46 -17.91 -7.10
N TYR A 330 0.49 -16.98 -7.19
CA TYR A 330 1.01 -16.25 -6.03
C TYR A 330 1.49 -14.85 -6.42
N ASP A 331 1.18 -13.88 -5.56
CA ASP A 331 1.71 -12.51 -5.65
C ASP A 331 3.24 -12.50 -5.50
N THR A 332 3.79 -13.34 -4.61
CA THR A 332 5.20 -13.30 -4.21
C THR A 332 5.76 -14.67 -3.84
N ALA A 333 7.08 -14.82 -3.94
CA ALA A 333 7.79 -16.06 -3.61
C ALA A 333 8.96 -15.81 -2.65
N ILE A 334 9.17 -16.72 -1.70
CA ILE A 334 10.19 -16.59 -0.66
C ILE A 334 11.05 -17.86 -0.62
N LEU A 335 12.36 -17.72 -0.79
CA LEU A 335 13.33 -18.79 -0.65
C LEU A 335 13.98 -18.75 0.74
N PHE A 336 14.01 -19.90 1.41
CA PHE A 336 14.79 -20.15 2.62
C PHE A 336 15.99 -21.05 2.30
N THR A 337 17.16 -20.71 2.85
CA THR A 337 18.42 -21.45 2.71
C THR A 337 19.21 -21.42 4.02
N ARG A 338 20.04 -22.45 4.30
CA ARG A 338 21.06 -22.41 5.37
C ARG A 338 22.44 -21.96 4.86
N GLN A 339 22.54 -21.54 3.60
CA GLN A 339 23.74 -20.90 3.05
C GLN A 339 23.91 -19.50 3.64
N ASP A 340 25.08 -19.25 4.24
CA ASP A 340 25.57 -17.91 4.64
C ASP A 340 25.45 -16.93 3.46
N LEU A 341 24.63 -15.88 3.63
CA LEU A 341 24.36 -14.88 2.61
C LEU A 341 25.17 -13.59 2.85
N CYS A 342 25.99 -13.23 1.87
CA CYS A 342 26.83 -12.04 1.89
C CYS A 342 26.34 -10.96 0.92
N GLY A 343 26.42 -9.71 1.37
CA GLY A 343 26.35 -8.52 0.54
C GLY A 343 27.70 -8.22 -0.12
N SER A 344 27.82 -7.05 -0.76
CA SER A 344 29.04 -6.65 -1.48
C SER A 344 30.22 -6.22 -0.58
N GLN A 345 30.01 -6.10 0.73
CA GLN A 345 31.02 -5.62 1.69
C GLN A 345 31.14 -6.47 2.97
N THR A 346 30.06 -7.10 3.44
CA THR A 346 30.09 -8.00 4.62
C THR A 346 29.16 -9.20 4.45
N CYS A 347 29.43 -10.28 5.21
CA CYS A 347 28.56 -11.46 5.35
C CYS A 347 27.63 -11.34 6.57
N ASP A 348 27.07 -10.15 6.79
CA ASP A 348 26.00 -9.97 7.78
C ASP A 348 24.60 -10.14 7.13
N THR A 349 24.45 -10.61 5.89
CA THR A 349 23.24 -10.33 5.07
C THR A 349 22.18 -11.44 5.15
N LEU A 350 21.50 -11.59 6.31
CA LEU A 350 20.45 -12.61 6.52
C LEU A 350 19.29 -12.60 5.50
N GLY A 351 19.11 -11.56 4.68
CA GLY A 351 18.03 -11.49 3.71
C GLY A 351 18.28 -10.47 2.60
N MET A 352 17.56 -10.64 1.49
CA MET A 352 17.52 -9.65 0.42
C MET A 352 16.23 -9.76 -0.41
N ALA A 353 15.67 -8.62 -0.79
CA ALA A 353 14.53 -8.52 -1.71
C ALA A 353 14.56 -7.24 -2.55
N ASP A 354 13.80 -7.24 -3.65
CA ASP A 354 13.62 -6.09 -4.51
C ASP A 354 12.61 -5.08 -3.90
N VAL A 355 12.84 -3.77 -4.09
CA VAL A 355 12.00 -2.74 -3.48
C VAL A 355 10.77 -2.41 -4.33
N GLY A 356 9.57 -2.59 -3.76
CA GLY A 356 8.29 -2.14 -4.32
C GLY A 356 7.71 -3.03 -5.43
N THR A 357 8.11 -4.29 -5.49
CA THR A 357 7.83 -5.21 -6.61
C THR A 357 6.69 -6.20 -6.38
N ILE A 358 5.86 -6.04 -5.35
CA ILE A 358 4.82 -7.04 -4.97
C ILE A 358 3.85 -7.47 -6.10
N CYS A 359 3.60 -6.63 -7.11
CA CYS A 359 2.80 -6.98 -8.30
C CYS A 359 3.64 -6.99 -9.60
N ASP A 360 4.94 -7.27 -9.52
CA ASP A 360 5.81 -7.58 -10.65
C ASP A 360 6.15 -9.09 -10.63
N PRO A 361 5.52 -9.93 -11.46
CA PRO A 361 5.77 -11.37 -11.47
C PRO A 361 7.21 -11.80 -11.79
N SER A 362 8.09 -10.88 -12.21
CA SER A 362 9.52 -11.14 -12.41
C SER A 362 10.41 -10.68 -11.26
N ARG A 363 9.90 -9.89 -10.31
CA ARG A 363 10.69 -9.29 -9.21
C ARG A 363 10.01 -9.35 -7.83
N SER A 364 8.83 -9.94 -7.73
CA SER A 364 8.15 -10.20 -6.45
C SER A 364 8.73 -11.45 -5.78
N CYS A 365 9.91 -11.28 -5.20
CA CYS A 365 10.73 -12.35 -4.67
C CYS A 365 11.61 -11.86 -3.52
N SER A 366 11.88 -12.77 -2.57
CA SER A 366 12.78 -12.56 -1.42
C SER A 366 13.62 -13.80 -1.16
N VAL A 367 14.85 -13.61 -0.70
CA VAL A 367 15.72 -14.67 -0.18
C VAL A 367 16.00 -14.41 1.30
N ILE A 368 15.93 -15.44 2.13
CA ILE A 368 16.21 -15.37 3.57
C ILE A 368 17.15 -16.53 3.95
N GLU A 369 18.22 -16.18 4.65
CA GLU A 369 19.02 -17.12 5.42
C GLU A 369 18.20 -17.59 6.63
N ASP A 370 17.95 -18.88 6.70
CA ASP A 370 17.38 -19.50 7.89
C ASP A 370 18.44 -19.64 8.97
N ASP A 371 18.03 -19.24 10.16
CA ASP A 371 18.91 -18.93 11.27
C ASP A 371 18.25 -19.35 12.60
N GLY A 372 17.06 -19.94 12.55
CA GLY A 372 16.17 -20.11 13.69
C GLY A 372 14.92 -19.24 13.59
N LEU A 373 14.09 -19.26 14.64
CA LEU A 373 12.75 -18.63 14.60
C LEU A 373 12.76 -17.12 14.31
N GLN A 374 13.91 -16.45 14.48
CA GLN A 374 14.10 -15.07 14.07
C GLN A 374 14.09 -14.84 12.55
N ALA A 375 14.29 -15.87 11.72
CA ALA A 375 14.13 -15.77 10.27
C ALA A 375 12.69 -15.34 9.89
N ALA A 376 11.71 -15.46 10.80
CA ALA A 376 10.39 -14.85 10.68
C ALA A 376 10.40 -13.30 10.69
N PHE A 377 11.30 -12.69 11.46
CA PHE A 377 11.50 -11.24 11.46
C PHE A 377 12.18 -10.80 10.16
N THR A 378 13.19 -11.53 9.69
CA THR A 378 13.81 -11.32 8.37
C THR A 378 12.76 -11.45 7.25
N THR A 379 11.94 -12.51 7.28
CA THR A 379 10.80 -12.70 6.34
C THR A 379 9.85 -11.51 6.35
N ALA A 380 9.58 -10.91 7.51
CA ALA A 380 8.72 -9.74 7.61
C ALA A 380 9.39 -8.46 7.09
N HIS A 381 10.72 -8.32 7.27
CA HIS A 381 11.55 -7.23 6.77
C HIS A 381 11.67 -7.26 5.24
N GLU A 382 12.02 -8.41 4.65
CA GLU A 382 12.17 -8.54 3.19
C GLU A 382 10.85 -8.30 2.46
N LEU A 383 9.73 -8.84 2.97
CA LEU A 383 8.40 -8.49 2.46
C LEU A 383 8.10 -6.99 2.58
N GLY A 384 8.74 -6.29 3.52
CA GLY A 384 8.63 -4.85 3.68
C GLY A 384 9.27 -4.09 2.52
N HIS A 385 10.47 -4.50 2.10
CA HIS A 385 11.09 -4.00 0.86
C HIS A 385 10.18 -4.25 -0.35
N VAL A 386 9.65 -5.47 -0.51
CA VAL A 386 8.71 -5.80 -1.61
C VAL A 386 7.43 -4.93 -1.56
N PHE A 387 7.01 -4.48 -0.38
CA PHE A 387 5.93 -3.49 -0.15
C PHE A 387 6.32 -2.02 -0.31
N ASN A 388 7.53 -1.71 -0.81
CA ASN A 388 8.10 -0.37 -0.97
C ASN A 388 8.36 0.35 0.37
N MET A 389 8.62 -0.39 1.45
CA MET A 389 9.14 0.19 2.69
C MET A 389 10.67 0.18 2.63
N PRO A 390 11.35 1.35 2.63
CA PRO A 390 12.80 1.41 2.77
C PRO A 390 13.19 1.17 4.24
N HIS A 391 14.50 1.14 4.52
CA HIS A 391 14.97 1.20 5.89
C HIS A 391 14.55 2.48 6.64
N ASP A 392 14.39 2.35 7.95
CA ASP A 392 13.92 3.41 8.84
C ASP A 392 14.95 4.53 9.13
N ASP A 393 16.22 4.29 8.79
CA ASP A 393 17.33 5.25 8.81
C ASP A 393 17.54 5.96 7.45
N ALA A 394 16.85 5.53 6.38
CA ALA A 394 16.97 6.12 5.06
C ALA A 394 16.57 7.61 5.06
N LYS A 395 17.23 8.42 4.22
CA LYS A 395 17.06 9.89 4.13
C LYS A 395 15.61 10.36 3.96
N GLN A 396 14.75 9.53 3.37
CA GLN A 396 13.32 9.78 3.18
C GLN A 396 12.46 9.51 4.43
N CYS A 397 12.95 8.68 5.36
CA CYS A 397 12.29 8.38 6.64
C CYS A 397 12.73 9.30 7.78
N THR A 398 13.90 9.95 7.69
CA THR A 398 14.46 10.80 8.76
C THR A 398 13.49 11.92 9.21
N SER A 399 12.67 12.45 8.30
CA SER A 399 11.66 13.49 8.60
C SER A 399 10.34 12.96 9.15
N ILE A 400 10.14 11.62 9.18
CA ILE A 400 8.89 10.95 9.54
C ILE A 400 9.05 10.15 10.85
N ASN A 401 10.17 9.44 11.02
CA ASN A 401 10.46 8.62 12.20
C ASN A 401 10.97 9.42 13.40
N GLY A 402 11.64 10.55 13.17
CA GLY A 402 12.32 11.27 14.24
C GLY A 402 13.61 10.57 14.68
N VAL A 403 13.80 10.38 15.99
CA VAL A 403 15.10 9.98 16.59
C VAL A 403 15.24 8.47 16.82
N ASP A 404 14.14 7.74 17.02
CA ASP A 404 14.16 6.28 17.24
C ASP A 404 13.96 5.54 15.92
N GLN A 405 15.07 5.10 15.31
CA GLN A 405 15.10 4.46 13.98
C GLN A 405 15.50 2.99 14.06
N ASN A 406 16.02 2.52 15.21
CA ASN A 406 16.67 1.21 15.35
C ASN A 406 15.82 0.17 16.10
N SER A 407 14.62 0.53 16.54
CA SER A 407 13.70 -0.33 17.30
C SER A 407 12.50 -0.85 16.50
N HIS A 408 12.49 -0.62 15.17
CA HIS A 408 11.40 -0.97 14.26
C HIS A 408 11.80 -2.09 13.28
N MET A 409 10.80 -2.65 12.59
CA MET A 409 10.96 -3.82 11.72
C MET A 409 11.86 -3.54 10.52
N MET A 410 11.80 -2.33 9.96
CA MET A 410 12.66 -1.87 8.86
C MET A 410 13.94 -1.18 9.35
N ALA A 411 14.36 -1.39 10.61
CA ALA A 411 15.69 -0.98 11.04
C ALA A 411 16.76 -1.76 10.26
N SER A 412 17.79 -1.06 9.77
CA SER A 412 18.91 -1.65 9.01
C SER A 412 19.74 -2.70 9.78
N MET A 413 19.64 -2.70 11.11
CA MET A 413 20.15 -3.76 11.98
C MET A 413 19.17 -4.05 13.12
N LEU A 414 18.38 -5.12 12.99
CA LEU A 414 17.40 -5.52 13.99
C LEU A 414 18.08 -5.89 15.31
N SER A 415 17.98 -4.99 16.31
CA SER A 415 18.73 -5.09 17.57
C SER A 415 17.83 -5.33 18.79
N ASN A 416 16.65 -4.70 18.80
CA ASN A 416 15.65 -4.83 19.86
C ASN A 416 14.31 -4.32 19.29
N LEU A 417 13.41 -5.23 18.90
CA LEU A 417 12.14 -4.86 18.28
C LEU A 417 11.15 -4.33 19.32
N ASN A 418 10.64 -3.12 19.11
CA ASN A 418 9.58 -2.55 19.92
C ASN A 418 8.26 -3.32 19.67
N HIS A 419 8.00 -4.37 20.44
CA HIS A 419 6.79 -5.20 20.33
C HIS A 419 5.46 -4.42 20.44
N SER A 420 5.45 -3.19 20.98
CA SER A 420 4.25 -2.34 21.04
C SER A 420 4.04 -1.48 19.78
N GLN A 421 5.10 -1.25 19.01
CA GLN A 421 5.09 -0.54 17.74
C GLN A 421 6.18 -1.12 16.81
N PRO A 422 6.02 -2.37 16.32
CA PRO A 422 7.02 -3.02 15.49
C PRO A 422 7.20 -2.31 14.14
N TRP A 423 6.17 -1.65 13.62
CA TRP A 423 6.27 -0.86 12.38
C TRP A 423 6.38 0.63 12.69
N SER A 424 7.36 1.28 12.08
CA SER A 424 7.62 2.72 12.25
C SER A 424 6.55 3.61 11.60
N PRO A 425 6.51 4.91 11.93
CA PRO A 425 5.72 5.89 11.20
C PRO A 425 6.04 5.96 9.70
N CYS A 426 7.32 5.84 9.30
CA CYS A 426 7.72 5.83 7.89
C CYS A 426 7.25 4.57 7.17
N SER A 427 7.53 3.39 7.72
CA SER A 427 7.07 2.09 7.19
C SER A 427 5.57 2.13 6.91
N ALA A 428 4.78 2.52 7.92
CA ALA A 428 3.32 2.62 7.83
C ALA A 428 2.85 3.66 6.80
N TYR A 429 3.59 4.76 6.60
CA TYR A 429 3.31 5.77 5.57
C TYR A 429 3.68 5.30 4.15
N MET A 430 4.78 4.59 3.98
CA MET A 430 5.28 4.15 2.67
C MET A 430 4.38 3.08 2.06
N ILE A 431 4.05 2.00 2.80
CA ILE A 431 3.06 1.02 2.34
C ILE A 431 1.66 1.64 2.16
N THR A 432 1.27 2.59 3.02
CA THR A 432 0.03 3.38 2.86
C THR A 432 -0.01 4.10 1.51
N SER A 433 1.06 4.81 1.17
CA SER A 433 1.21 5.55 -0.09
C SER A 433 1.25 4.61 -1.30
N PHE A 434 2.00 3.52 -1.22
CA PHE A 434 2.14 2.52 -2.27
C PHE A 434 0.80 1.82 -2.60
N LEU A 435 0.08 1.37 -1.57
CA LEU A 435 -1.24 0.75 -1.72
C LEU A 435 -2.31 1.75 -2.17
N ASP A 436 -2.36 2.97 -1.63
CA ASP A 436 -3.32 3.99 -2.10
C ASP A 436 -2.97 4.49 -3.50
N ASN A 437 -1.71 4.44 -3.95
CA ASN A 437 -1.38 4.70 -5.35
C ASN A 437 -1.75 3.53 -6.30
N GLY A 438 -2.16 2.38 -5.77
CA GLY A 438 -2.62 1.24 -6.58
C GLY A 438 -1.48 0.43 -7.19
N HIS A 439 -0.33 0.37 -6.52
CA HIS A 439 0.76 -0.54 -6.89
C HIS A 439 0.50 -1.96 -6.35
N GLY A 440 -0.18 -2.09 -5.21
CA GLY A 440 -0.74 -3.36 -4.72
C GLY A 440 -2.16 -3.60 -5.24
N GLU A 441 -2.27 -3.88 -6.55
CA GLU A 441 -3.55 -4.17 -7.23
C GLU A 441 -3.80 -5.66 -7.54
N CYS A 442 -2.79 -6.51 -7.46
CA CYS A 442 -2.88 -7.98 -7.51
C CYS A 442 -3.64 -8.52 -6.28
N LEU A 443 -3.03 -8.35 -5.09
CA LEU A 443 -3.51 -8.39 -3.68
C LEU A 443 -4.99 -8.06 -3.31
N MET A 444 -5.82 -7.66 -4.26
CA MET A 444 -7.21 -7.19 -4.15
C MET A 444 -8.26 -8.31 -4.22
N ASP A 445 -7.85 -9.51 -4.62
CA ASP A 445 -8.70 -10.68 -4.86
C ASP A 445 -9.04 -11.40 -3.52
N LYS A 446 -9.20 -12.74 -3.54
CA LYS A 446 -9.15 -13.57 -2.34
C LYS A 446 -8.67 -14.99 -2.68
N PRO A 447 -7.70 -15.56 -1.92
CA PRO A 447 -7.20 -16.91 -2.12
C PRO A 447 -8.29 -17.98 -2.07
N GLN A 448 -8.18 -18.96 -2.98
CA GLN A 448 -9.18 -20.01 -3.16
C GLN A 448 -9.06 -21.11 -2.10
N SER A 449 -7.86 -21.63 -1.91
CA SER A 449 -7.56 -22.76 -1.00
C SER A 449 -6.22 -22.57 -0.27
N PRO A 450 -6.06 -21.52 0.56
CA PRO A 450 -4.81 -21.25 1.26
C PRO A 450 -4.51 -22.31 2.31
N ILE A 451 -3.23 -22.66 2.45
CA ILE A 451 -2.71 -23.53 3.50
C ILE A 451 -2.85 -22.80 4.85
N GLN A 452 -3.44 -23.49 5.84
CA GLN A 452 -3.68 -22.92 7.16
C GLN A 452 -2.36 -22.76 7.93
N LEU A 453 -2.16 -21.57 8.49
CA LEU A 453 -1.02 -21.27 9.36
C LEU A 453 -1.29 -21.73 10.79
N PRO A 454 -0.27 -22.21 11.53
CA PRO A 454 -0.39 -22.56 12.95
C PRO A 454 -1.02 -21.43 13.77
N THR A 455 -2.04 -21.77 14.57
CA THR A 455 -2.67 -20.86 15.53
C THR A 455 -1.87 -20.72 16.82
N ASP A 456 -1.10 -21.75 17.14
CA ASP A 456 -0.30 -21.86 18.35
C ASP A 456 0.91 -20.94 18.35
N LEU A 457 1.42 -20.66 19.53
CA LEU A 457 2.56 -19.75 19.70
C LEU A 457 3.86 -20.53 19.46
N PRO A 458 4.85 -20.02 18.70
CA PRO A 458 6.01 -20.82 18.29
C PRO A 458 6.78 -21.46 19.46
N GLY A 459 6.87 -20.78 20.61
CA GLY A 459 7.50 -21.27 21.83
C GLY A 459 6.76 -22.40 22.56
N THR A 460 5.50 -22.70 22.17
CA THR A 460 4.78 -23.91 22.62
C THR A 460 5.13 -25.14 21.79
N LEU A 461 5.57 -24.94 20.53
CA LEU A 461 6.01 -25.99 19.61
C LEU A 461 7.53 -26.24 19.78
N TYR A 462 8.27 -25.14 19.89
CA TYR A 462 9.73 -25.10 19.95
C TYR A 462 10.15 -24.44 21.26
N ASP A 463 10.47 -25.25 22.26
CA ASP A 463 11.04 -24.76 23.52
C ASP A 463 12.42 -24.09 23.30
N ALA A 464 12.99 -23.58 24.39
CA ALA A 464 14.30 -22.95 24.38
C ALA A 464 15.41 -23.80 23.69
N ASN A 465 15.61 -25.12 23.90
CA ASN A 465 16.66 -25.80 23.09
C ASN A 465 16.29 -25.88 21.64
N ARG A 466 15.03 -26.10 21.25
CA ARG A 466 14.82 -26.21 19.81
C ARG A 466 15.08 -24.89 19.10
N GLN A 467 14.80 -23.76 19.76
CA GLN A 467 15.25 -22.43 19.32
C GLN A 467 16.79 -22.36 19.21
N CYS A 468 17.53 -22.86 20.20
CA CYS A 468 18.99 -22.93 20.17
C CYS A 468 19.58 -23.82 19.06
N GLN A 469 19.03 -25.03 18.92
CA GLN A 469 19.47 -26.03 17.96
C GLN A 469 19.28 -25.56 16.53
N PHE A 470 18.20 -24.80 16.25
CA PHE A 470 18.03 -24.15 14.96
C PHE A 470 19.12 -23.07 14.71
N THR A 471 19.55 -22.33 15.74
CA THR A 471 20.42 -21.16 15.58
C THR A 471 21.93 -21.42 15.64
N PHE A 472 22.41 -22.53 16.23
CA PHE A 472 23.83 -22.92 16.11
C PHE A 472 24.08 -24.42 15.86
N GLY A 473 23.05 -25.19 15.55
CA GLY A 473 23.16 -26.65 15.40
C GLY A 473 22.94 -27.42 16.71
N GLU A 474 22.83 -28.74 16.58
CA GLU A 474 22.06 -29.56 17.53
C GLU A 474 22.67 -29.73 18.93
N GLU A 475 23.98 -29.49 19.10
CA GLU A 475 24.65 -29.59 20.40
C GLU A 475 24.35 -28.45 21.37
N SER A 476 23.81 -27.35 20.85
CA SER A 476 23.69 -26.08 21.56
C SER A 476 22.50 -26.12 22.57
N LYS A 477 22.75 -25.70 23.82
CA LYS A 477 21.85 -25.85 25.01
C LYS A 477 21.84 -24.58 25.88
N HIS A 478 20.93 -24.47 26.86
CA HIS A 478 20.64 -23.21 27.56
C HIS A 478 21.81 -22.73 28.43
N CYS A 479 22.16 -21.45 28.29
CA CYS A 479 22.70 -20.69 29.39
C CYS A 479 21.54 -20.08 30.19
N LEU A 480 21.30 -20.58 31.40
CA LEU A 480 20.29 -20.04 32.30
C LEU A 480 20.69 -18.66 32.81
N ASP A 481 20.15 -17.60 32.21
CA ASP A 481 20.19 -16.25 32.74
C ASP A 481 18.79 -15.80 33.22
N ALA A 482 18.67 -15.56 34.52
CA ALA A 482 17.46 -15.05 35.14
C ALA A 482 17.22 -13.55 34.84
N ALA A 483 18.25 -12.78 34.52
CA ALA A 483 18.13 -11.34 34.25
C ALA A 483 17.54 -11.06 32.85
N SER A 484 17.73 -11.95 31.88
CA SER A 484 17.23 -11.80 30.51
C SER A 484 16.16 -12.80 30.07
N THR A 485 15.55 -13.52 31.02
CA THR A 485 14.43 -14.45 30.75
C THR A 485 13.33 -13.78 29.91
N CYS A 486 12.93 -14.41 28.81
CA CYS A 486 12.09 -13.89 27.72
C CYS A 486 12.67 -12.72 26.88
N MET A 487 13.56 -11.90 27.41
CA MET A 487 14.13 -10.73 26.71
C MET A 487 15.29 -11.09 25.78
N THR A 488 16.16 -12.00 26.19
CA THR A 488 17.35 -12.41 25.42
C THR A 488 17.57 -13.91 25.58
N LEU A 489 17.74 -14.60 24.46
CA LEU A 489 17.83 -16.05 24.42
C LEU A 489 19.32 -16.47 24.30
N TRP A 490 19.89 -17.15 25.31
CA TRP A 490 21.35 -17.47 25.40
C TRP A 490 21.69 -18.98 25.32
N CYS A 491 22.60 -19.41 24.44
CA CYS A 491 23.09 -20.78 24.27
C CYS A 491 24.53 -20.95 24.78
N THR A 492 24.87 -22.20 25.09
CA THR A 492 26.23 -22.74 25.04
C THR A 492 26.76 -22.79 23.60
N GLY A 493 27.91 -22.16 23.36
CA GLY A 493 28.77 -22.38 22.20
C GLY A 493 30.20 -22.71 22.62
N THR A 494 31.08 -22.88 21.65
CA THR A 494 32.52 -23.12 21.88
C THR A 494 33.35 -21.97 21.33
N SER A 495 34.11 -21.29 22.19
CA SER A 495 35.06 -20.23 21.80
C SER A 495 36.43 -20.55 22.36
N GLY A 496 37.44 -20.63 21.49
CA GLY A 496 38.80 -21.07 21.87
C GLY A 496 38.87 -22.48 22.47
N GLY A 497 37.86 -23.33 22.25
CA GLY A 497 37.73 -24.65 22.88
C GLY A 497 37.08 -24.65 24.27
N LEU A 498 36.75 -23.48 24.84
CA LEU A 498 35.97 -23.39 26.08
C LEU A 498 34.47 -23.27 25.78
N LEU A 499 33.65 -23.86 26.65
CA LEU A 499 32.20 -23.70 26.64
C LEU A 499 31.86 -22.28 27.13
N VAL A 500 31.16 -21.50 26.30
CA VAL A 500 30.81 -20.10 26.57
C VAL A 500 29.34 -19.83 26.27
N CYS A 501 28.79 -18.73 26.81
CA CYS A 501 27.43 -18.29 26.51
C CYS A 501 27.42 -17.23 25.40
N GLN A 502 26.52 -17.37 24.42
CA GLN A 502 26.35 -16.52 23.23
C GLN A 502 24.85 -16.17 23.01
N THR A 503 24.49 -15.11 22.27
CA THR A 503 23.07 -14.71 22.04
C THR A 503 22.79 -13.84 20.81
N LYS A 504 21.60 -14.02 20.16
CA LYS A 504 21.18 -13.23 18.97
C LYS A 504 20.84 -11.78 19.35
N HIS A 505 20.77 -11.49 20.65
CA HIS A 505 20.03 -10.35 21.19
C HIS A 505 18.52 -10.38 20.85
N PHE A 506 18.01 -11.54 20.40
CA PHE A 506 16.59 -11.78 20.17
C PHE A 506 15.89 -12.38 21.40
N PRO A 507 14.61 -12.04 21.60
CA PRO A 507 13.80 -12.59 22.68
C PRO A 507 13.49 -14.07 22.48
N TRP A 508 13.02 -14.69 23.55
CA TRP A 508 12.50 -16.05 23.49
C TRP A 508 11.17 -16.03 22.74
N ALA A 509 10.89 -17.06 21.94
CA ALA A 509 9.67 -17.09 21.16
C ALA A 509 8.40 -17.01 22.04
N ASP A 510 7.37 -16.28 21.57
CA ASP A 510 6.06 -16.23 22.21
C ASP A 510 5.56 -17.65 22.52
N GLY A 511 5.07 -17.87 23.74
CA GLY A 511 4.62 -19.16 24.24
C GLY A 511 5.69 -20.02 24.92
N THR A 512 6.98 -19.67 24.88
CA THR A 512 8.04 -20.43 25.58
C THR A 512 7.82 -20.40 27.08
N SER A 513 7.94 -21.54 27.77
CA SER A 513 7.86 -21.59 29.24
C SER A 513 9.01 -20.80 29.88
N CYS A 514 8.69 -19.89 30.80
CA CYS A 514 9.66 -19.01 31.49
C CYS A 514 9.69 -19.20 33.01
N GLY A 515 9.03 -20.26 33.48
CA GLY A 515 8.88 -20.59 34.89
C GLY A 515 7.57 -21.33 35.13
N GLU A 516 7.39 -21.86 36.34
CA GLU A 516 6.17 -22.57 36.70
C GLU A 516 4.92 -21.69 36.46
N GLY A 517 3.95 -22.24 35.71
CA GLY A 517 2.70 -21.58 35.33
C GLY A 517 2.82 -20.32 34.47
N ARG A 518 3.99 -20.07 33.84
CA ARG A 518 4.29 -18.80 33.13
C ARG A 518 4.94 -19.00 31.77
N TRP A 519 4.63 -18.10 30.83
CA TRP A 519 5.10 -18.15 29.44
C TRP A 519 5.57 -16.77 28.96
N CYS A 520 6.53 -16.75 28.04
CA CYS A 520 6.95 -15.53 27.34
C CYS A 520 5.84 -15.04 26.39
N ILE A 521 5.47 -13.77 26.47
CA ILE A 521 4.60 -13.06 25.53
C ILE A 521 5.15 -11.64 25.34
N ASN A 522 5.43 -11.23 24.10
CA ASN A 522 6.02 -9.92 23.77
C ASN A 522 7.26 -9.58 24.63
N GLY A 523 8.19 -10.54 24.74
CA GLY A 523 9.43 -10.42 25.52
C GLY A 523 9.26 -10.44 27.05
N LYS A 524 8.05 -10.69 27.58
CA LYS A 524 7.76 -10.68 29.03
C LYS A 524 7.24 -12.02 29.53
N CYS A 525 7.68 -12.43 30.71
CA CYS A 525 7.20 -13.64 31.37
C CYS A 525 5.85 -13.38 32.08
N VAL A 526 4.74 -13.91 31.55
CA VAL A 526 3.36 -13.64 32.01
C VAL A 526 2.64 -14.92 32.50
N ASN A 527 1.60 -14.75 33.31
CA ASN A 527 0.86 -15.86 33.94
C ASN A 527 -0.34 -16.35 33.09
N LYS A 528 -1.05 -17.38 33.59
CA LYS A 528 -2.21 -18.00 32.92
C LYS A 528 -3.41 -17.06 32.73
N THR A 529 -3.66 -16.14 33.66
CA THR A 529 -4.75 -15.14 33.56
C THR A 529 -4.44 -14.08 32.50
N ASP A 530 -3.20 -13.58 32.45
CA ASP A 530 -2.77 -12.61 31.44
C ASP A 530 -2.76 -13.23 30.03
N LYS A 531 -2.34 -14.50 29.92
CA LYS A 531 -2.36 -15.27 28.67
C LYS A 531 -3.74 -15.27 28.00
N MET A 532 -4.84 -15.40 28.77
CA MET A 532 -6.20 -15.32 28.23
C MET A 532 -6.55 -13.95 27.63
N HIS A 533 -6.01 -12.85 28.20
CA HIS A 533 -6.18 -11.51 27.63
C HIS A 533 -5.50 -11.38 26.26
N PHE A 534 -4.36 -12.04 26.04
CA PHE A 534 -3.65 -12.05 24.75
C PHE A 534 -4.25 -12.97 23.68
N HIS A 535 -5.11 -13.93 24.05
CA HIS A 535 -5.79 -14.82 23.09
C HIS A 535 -7.13 -14.28 22.56
N THR A 536 -7.72 -13.24 23.17
CA THR A 536 -9.04 -12.72 22.77
C THR A 536 -8.94 -11.64 21.68
N PRO A 537 -9.40 -11.86 20.43
CA PRO A 537 -9.19 -10.89 19.34
C PRO A 537 -10.05 -9.63 19.48
N VAL A 538 -9.41 -8.46 19.57
CA VAL A 538 -10.11 -7.16 19.59
C VAL A 538 -10.14 -6.60 18.17
N HIS A 539 -11.31 -6.53 17.56
CA HIS A 539 -11.47 -5.96 16.21
C HIS A 539 -11.41 -4.43 16.27
N GLY A 540 -10.70 -3.82 15.33
CA GLY A 540 -10.53 -2.38 15.27
C GLY A 540 -11.80 -1.66 14.84
N SER A 541 -11.97 -0.41 15.25
CA SER A 541 -12.97 0.48 14.67
C SER A 541 -12.46 1.91 14.54
N TRP A 542 -13.04 2.62 13.57
CA TRP A 542 -12.54 3.91 13.15
C TRP A 542 -12.75 5.01 14.19
N GLY A 543 -11.71 5.79 14.44
CA GLY A 543 -11.77 7.01 15.20
C GLY A 543 -12.59 8.13 14.56
N PRO A 544 -12.72 9.26 15.28
CA PRO A 544 -13.25 10.50 14.72
C PRO A 544 -12.37 10.99 13.56
N TRP A 545 -12.92 11.87 12.73
CA TRP A 545 -12.12 12.58 11.72
C TRP A 545 -11.31 13.69 12.40
N GLY A 546 -10.01 13.71 12.13
CA GLY A 546 -9.12 14.77 12.61
C GLY A 546 -9.42 16.14 11.98
N PRO A 547 -8.70 17.19 12.37
CA PRO A 547 -8.82 18.50 11.73
C PRO A 547 -8.54 18.41 10.23
N TRP A 548 -9.00 19.42 9.49
CA TRP A 548 -8.57 19.63 8.11
C TRP A 548 -7.18 20.26 8.15
N GLY A 549 -6.20 19.62 7.51
CA GLY A 549 -4.87 20.19 7.31
C GLY A 549 -4.86 21.35 6.33
N ASP A 550 -3.68 21.85 5.98
CA ASP A 550 -3.54 23.03 5.12
C ASP A 550 -4.10 22.84 3.70
N CYS A 551 -4.47 23.96 3.10
CA CYS A 551 -4.96 24.00 1.72
C CYS A 551 -3.77 23.99 0.74
N SER A 552 -3.76 23.06 -0.22
CA SER A 552 -2.67 22.90 -1.19
C SER A 552 -2.37 24.12 -2.08
N ARG A 553 -3.26 25.12 -2.10
CA ARG A 553 -3.13 26.36 -2.89
C ARG A 553 -3.74 27.53 -2.11
N THR A 554 -3.14 28.71 -2.20
CA THR A 554 -3.65 29.94 -1.56
C THR A 554 -4.86 30.56 -2.27
N CYS A 555 -5.08 30.22 -3.53
CA CYS A 555 -6.18 30.72 -4.37
C CYS A 555 -6.50 29.74 -5.52
N GLY A 556 -7.57 30.02 -6.26
CA GLY A 556 -7.90 29.36 -7.52
C GLY A 556 -8.40 27.92 -7.39
N GLY A 557 -8.78 27.48 -6.19
CA GLY A 557 -9.22 26.12 -5.87
C GLY A 557 -8.07 25.18 -5.51
N GLY A 558 -7.74 25.11 -4.22
CA GLY A 558 -6.87 24.07 -3.64
C GLY A 558 -7.66 22.90 -3.05
N VAL A 559 -6.94 21.97 -2.42
CA VAL A 559 -7.48 20.80 -1.72
C VAL A 559 -6.98 20.76 -0.28
N GLN A 560 -7.88 20.50 0.66
CA GLN A 560 -7.56 20.15 2.06
C GLN A 560 -7.85 18.67 2.30
N TYR A 561 -7.07 18.06 3.19
CA TYR A 561 -7.23 16.67 3.63
C TYR A 561 -7.60 16.58 5.12
N THR A 562 -8.37 15.56 5.49
CA THR A 562 -8.53 15.10 6.88
C THR A 562 -8.41 13.58 6.90
N MET A 563 -7.80 13.04 7.94
CA MET A 563 -7.56 11.61 8.15
C MET A 563 -8.22 11.13 9.44
N ARG A 564 -8.31 9.82 9.60
CA ARG A 564 -8.70 9.16 10.85
C ARG A 564 -7.98 7.83 11.01
N GLU A 565 -7.72 7.46 12.24
CA GLU A 565 -7.00 6.24 12.59
C GLU A 565 -7.96 5.09 12.94
N CYS A 566 -7.40 3.89 13.07
CA CYS A 566 -8.09 2.68 13.51
C CYS A 566 -7.84 2.46 15.01
N ASP A 567 -8.42 3.34 15.84
CA ASP A 567 -8.04 3.54 17.24
C ASP A 567 -9.21 3.45 18.24
N ASN A 568 -10.46 3.32 17.76
CA ASN A 568 -11.67 3.35 18.57
C ASN A 568 -12.54 2.08 18.41
N PRO A 569 -12.10 0.90 18.92
CA PRO A 569 -10.82 0.67 19.60
C PRO A 569 -9.69 0.33 18.61
N VAL A 570 -8.44 0.39 19.10
CA VAL A 570 -7.25 -0.15 18.41
C VAL A 570 -7.39 -1.68 18.28
N PRO A 571 -7.17 -2.29 17.10
CA PRO A 571 -7.20 -3.74 16.97
C PRO A 571 -6.05 -4.41 17.72
N LYS A 572 -6.32 -5.54 18.38
CA LYS A 572 -5.35 -6.32 19.16
C LYS A 572 -5.53 -7.82 18.96
N ASN A 573 -4.52 -8.60 19.30
CA ASN A 573 -4.59 -10.08 19.39
C ASN A 573 -5.11 -10.74 18.10
N GLY A 574 -4.60 -10.32 16.94
CA GLY A 574 -5.03 -10.82 15.62
C GLY A 574 -6.41 -10.34 15.16
N GLY A 575 -7.06 -9.42 15.88
CA GLY A 575 -8.32 -8.82 15.46
C GLY A 575 -8.22 -8.01 14.15
N LYS A 576 -9.34 -7.89 13.44
CA LYS A 576 -9.39 -7.27 12.10
C LYS A 576 -9.05 -5.78 12.15
N TYR A 577 -8.24 -5.31 11.20
CA TYR A 577 -7.98 -3.89 10.99
C TYR A 577 -9.20 -3.20 10.33
N CYS A 578 -9.29 -1.87 10.44
CA CYS A 578 -10.42 -1.11 9.96
C CYS A 578 -10.46 -1.01 8.43
N GLU A 579 -11.62 -1.32 7.84
CA GLU A 579 -11.87 -1.15 6.40
C GLU A 579 -12.83 0.02 6.13
N GLY A 580 -12.67 0.70 4.99
CA GLY A 580 -13.40 1.90 4.61
C GLY A 580 -12.51 3.13 4.40
N LYS A 581 -13.12 4.29 4.14
CA LYS A 581 -12.38 5.55 3.88
C LYS A 581 -11.54 5.94 5.10
N ARG A 582 -10.22 6.09 4.92
CA ARG A 582 -9.26 6.59 5.92
C ARG A 582 -8.92 8.07 5.76
N VAL A 583 -8.95 8.58 4.53
CA VAL A 583 -8.79 10.01 4.22
C VAL A 583 -10.04 10.54 3.53
N ARG A 584 -10.38 11.81 3.79
CA ARG A 584 -11.33 12.63 3.03
C ARG A 584 -10.60 13.87 2.53
N TYR A 585 -11.06 14.39 1.40
CA TYR A 585 -10.59 15.63 0.82
C TYR A 585 -11.77 16.57 0.51
N ARG A 586 -11.50 17.88 0.49
CA ARG A 586 -12.45 18.93 0.09
C ARG A 586 -11.74 20.05 -0.67
N SER A 587 -12.48 20.81 -1.47
CA SER A 587 -11.98 22.06 -2.02
C SER A 587 -11.82 23.14 -0.95
N CYS A 588 -10.85 24.02 -1.15
CA CYS A 588 -10.55 25.19 -0.32
C CYS A 588 -10.04 26.34 -1.20
N ASN A 589 -10.03 27.57 -0.67
CA ASN A 589 -9.48 28.76 -1.34
C ASN A 589 -9.95 28.89 -2.81
N ILE A 590 -11.27 28.84 -3.02
CA ILE A 590 -11.91 28.72 -4.34
C ILE A 590 -11.91 30.03 -5.15
N GLU A 591 -11.68 31.17 -4.50
CA GLU A 591 -11.64 32.50 -5.10
C GLU A 591 -10.61 32.60 -6.24
N ASP A 592 -10.78 33.54 -7.16
CA ASP A 592 -9.81 33.75 -8.24
C ASP A 592 -8.44 34.21 -7.69
N CYS A 593 -7.37 33.68 -8.29
CA CYS A 593 -6.03 34.19 -8.06
C CYS A 593 -5.87 35.58 -8.71
N PRO A 594 -4.99 36.44 -8.17
CA PRO A 594 -4.53 37.64 -8.87
C PRO A 594 -4.01 37.30 -10.27
N ASP A 595 -4.15 38.23 -11.22
CA ASP A 595 -3.84 38.00 -12.64
C ASP A 595 -2.32 37.97 -12.87
N ASN A 596 -1.70 36.80 -12.64
CA ASN A 596 -0.26 36.61 -12.55
C ASN A 596 0.42 36.61 -13.92
N ASN A 597 0.55 37.78 -14.54
CA ASN A 597 0.98 37.99 -15.93
C ASN A 597 0.23 37.13 -16.98
N GLY A 598 -0.98 36.68 -16.64
CA GLY A 598 -1.78 35.79 -17.48
C GLY A 598 -1.24 34.36 -17.61
N LYS A 599 -0.45 33.85 -16.66
CA LYS A 599 -0.03 32.44 -16.64
C LYS A 599 -1.04 31.55 -15.91
N THR A 600 -1.04 30.25 -16.20
CA THR A 600 -1.79 29.25 -15.45
C THR A 600 -0.92 28.60 -14.38
N PHE A 601 -1.53 28.13 -13.28
CA PHE A 601 -0.83 27.47 -12.17
C PHE A 601 -0.03 26.21 -12.58
N ARG A 602 -0.30 25.62 -13.76
CA ARG A 602 0.51 24.50 -14.28
C ARG A 602 1.71 24.97 -15.11
N GLU A 603 1.60 26.15 -15.76
CA GLU A 603 2.76 26.80 -16.39
C GLU A 603 3.76 27.23 -15.33
N GLU A 604 3.31 27.83 -14.22
CA GLU A 604 4.16 28.16 -13.06
C GLU A 604 4.92 26.92 -12.52
N GLN A 605 4.25 25.76 -12.44
CA GLN A 605 4.89 24.49 -12.04
C GLN A 605 5.93 24.00 -13.06
N CYS A 606 5.71 24.16 -14.37
CA CYS A 606 6.73 23.84 -15.37
C CYS A 606 7.91 24.84 -15.30
N GLU A 607 7.64 26.14 -15.23
CA GLU A 607 8.64 27.21 -15.24
C GLU A 607 9.59 27.17 -14.04
N ALA A 608 9.13 26.67 -12.88
CA ALA A 608 9.98 26.41 -11.72
C ALA A 608 11.17 25.47 -12.01
N HIS A 609 11.12 24.70 -13.11
CA HIS A 609 12.19 23.79 -13.55
C HIS A 609 13.03 24.38 -14.71
N ASN A 610 12.77 25.61 -15.16
CA ASN A 610 13.57 26.27 -16.21
C ASN A 610 15.04 26.43 -15.77
N GLU A 611 15.28 26.70 -14.49
CA GLU A 611 16.63 26.88 -13.93
C GLU A 611 17.44 25.57 -13.92
N PHE A 612 16.79 24.45 -13.64
CA PHE A 612 17.40 23.11 -13.64
C PHE A 612 18.01 22.75 -15.02
N SER A 613 17.39 23.23 -16.10
CA SER A 613 17.89 22.99 -17.47
C SER A 613 19.30 23.57 -17.73
N LYS A 614 19.68 24.65 -17.03
CA LYS A 614 21.01 25.27 -17.16
C LYS A 614 22.12 24.39 -16.60
N VAL A 615 21.82 23.52 -15.63
CA VAL A 615 22.79 22.69 -14.92
C VAL A 615 23.02 21.36 -15.64
N SER A 616 21.94 20.68 -16.05
CA SER A 616 22.05 19.33 -16.63
C SER A 616 22.52 19.28 -18.09
N PHE A 617 22.42 20.38 -18.85
CA PHE A 617 22.72 20.39 -20.29
C PHE A 617 23.97 21.21 -20.70
N GLY A 618 24.60 21.94 -19.78
CA GLY A 618 25.91 22.59 -19.99
C GLY A 618 25.97 23.68 -21.06
N SER A 619 25.97 24.95 -20.65
CA SER A 619 26.17 26.13 -21.53
C SER A 619 25.17 26.32 -22.70
N GLY A 620 24.17 25.46 -22.85
CA GLY A 620 23.09 25.62 -23.82
C GLY A 620 22.11 26.75 -23.46
N PRO A 621 21.28 27.20 -24.43
CA PRO A 621 20.21 28.16 -24.15
C PRO A 621 19.22 27.58 -23.14
N ALA A 622 18.78 28.39 -22.17
CA ALA A 622 17.88 27.96 -21.11
C ALA A 622 16.54 27.45 -21.68
N VAL A 623 16.11 26.27 -21.24
CA VAL A 623 14.89 25.64 -21.74
C VAL A 623 13.66 26.27 -21.08
N GLU A 624 12.78 26.84 -21.89
CA GLU A 624 11.46 27.32 -21.45
C GLU A 624 10.46 26.14 -21.48
N TRP A 625 10.10 25.63 -20.30
CA TRP A 625 9.15 24.54 -20.14
C TRP A 625 7.70 25.02 -20.17
N THR A 626 6.87 24.39 -20.98
CA THR A 626 5.41 24.64 -21.09
C THR A 626 4.63 23.35 -20.83
N PRO A 627 3.41 23.36 -20.24
CA PRO A 627 2.68 22.12 -20.00
C PRO A 627 2.26 21.40 -21.29
N LYS A 628 2.26 20.07 -21.25
CA LYS A 628 1.76 19.22 -22.33
C LYS A 628 0.45 18.54 -21.93
N TYR A 629 -0.58 18.63 -22.78
CA TYR A 629 -1.83 17.87 -22.63
C TYR A 629 -2.14 17.00 -23.86
N ALA A 630 -1.76 17.45 -25.06
CA ALA A 630 -1.80 16.69 -26.30
C ALA A 630 -0.93 15.43 -26.21
N GLY A 631 -1.50 14.29 -26.59
CA GLY A 631 -0.89 12.96 -26.45
C GLY A 631 -0.87 12.38 -25.03
N VAL A 632 -1.20 13.14 -23.98
CA VAL A 632 -1.13 12.66 -22.59
C VAL A 632 -2.31 11.73 -22.26
N SER A 633 -1.99 10.51 -21.81
CA SER A 633 -2.96 9.50 -21.40
C SER A 633 -3.88 10.02 -20.28
N PRO A 634 -5.17 9.64 -20.24
CA PRO A 634 -6.08 10.03 -19.16
C PRO A 634 -5.61 9.66 -17.74
N LYS A 635 -4.77 8.62 -17.60
CA LYS A 635 -4.16 8.23 -16.32
C LYS A 635 -3.05 9.20 -15.89
N ASP A 636 -2.31 9.74 -16.85
CA ASP A 636 -1.09 10.53 -16.63
C ASP A 636 -1.34 12.05 -16.58
N ARG A 637 -2.59 12.50 -16.82
CA ARG A 637 -2.99 13.92 -16.83
C ARG A 637 -2.66 14.71 -15.57
N CYS A 638 -2.37 14.05 -14.46
CA CYS A 638 -1.98 14.67 -13.19
C CYS A 638 -0.51 14.45 -12.80
N LYS A 639 0.33 13.93 -13.71
CA LYS A 639 1.80 14.07 -13.66
C LYS A 639 2.21 15.45 -14.19
N LEU A 640 3.34 16.01 -13.74
CA LEU A 640 3.85 17.26 -14.28
C LEU A 640 4.64 16.98 -15.58
N ILE A 641 3.91 16.85 -16.69
CA ILE A 641 4.47 16.65 -18.02
C ILE A 641 4.64 18.01 -18.69
N CYS A 642 5.88 18.37 -19.02
CA CYS A 642 6.23 19.63 -19.64
C CYS A 642 7.01 19.38 -20.94
N GLN A 643 6.81 20.23 -21.95
CA GLN A 643 7.50 20.22 -23.23
C GLN A 643 8.39 21.46 -23.37
N ALA A 644 9.56 21.27 -23.97
CA ALA A 644 10.51 22.33 -24.25
C ALA A 644 10.03 23.15 -25.46
N LYS A 645 9.85 24.46 -25.26
CA LYS A 645 9.42 25.39 -26.30
C LYS A 645 10.43 25.41 -27.46
N GLY A 646 9.93 25.47 -28.69
CA GLY A 646 10.76 25.46 -29.91
C GLY A 646 11.25 24.08 -30.37
N ILE A 647 11.63 23.18 -29.46
CA ILE A 647 12.19 21.86 -29.81
C ILE A 647 11.23 20.67 -29.65
N GLY A 648 10.09 20.83 -28.96
CA GLY A 648 8.98 19.86 -28.94
C GLY A 648 9.17 18.60 -28.08
N PHE A 649 10.41 18.26 -27.71
CA PHE A 649 10.71 17.22 -26.71
C PHE A 649 10.00 17.47 -25.37
N PHE A 650 9.65 16.41 -24.65
CA PHE A 650 8.89 16.50 -23.41
C PHE A 650 9.37 15.51 -22.34
N PHE A 651 9.23 15.90 -21.08
CA PHE A 651 9.68 15.15 -19.92
C PHE A 651 8.62 15.13 -18.83
N VAL A 652 8.68 14.12 -17.95
CA VAL A 652 7.88 14.05 -16.72
C VAL A 652 8.74 14.64 -15.60
N LEU A 653 8.52 15.91 -15.27
CA LEU A 653 9.35 16.62 -14.29
C LEU A 653 9.00 16.29 -12.84
N GLN A 654 7.73 15.94 -12.57
CA GLN A 654 7.28 15.46 -11.26
C GLN A 654 6.20 14.37 -11.39
N PRO A 655 6.18 13.37 -10.49
CA PRO A 655 5.23 12.24 -10.53
C PRO A 655 3.77 12.66 -10.21
N LYS A 656 3.56 13.83 -9.61
CA LYS A 656 2.25 14.48 -9.49
C LYS A 656 2.37 15.99 -9.60
N VAL A 657 1.36 16.67 -10.14
CA VAL A 657 1.16 18.11 -9.99
C VAL A 657 0.63 18.43 -8.59
N VAL A 658 0.75 19.69 -8.16
CA VAL A 658 0.17 20.17 -6.90
C VAL A 658 -1.36 20.01 -6.92
N ASP A 659 -1.94 19.52 -5.83
CA ASP A 659 -3.37 19.24 -5.74
C ASP A 659 -4.23 20.50 -5.94
N GLY A 660 -5.36 20.35 -6.62
CA GLY A 660 -6.20 21.46 -7.08
C GLY A 660 -5.81 22.02 -8.46
N THR A 661 -4.66 21.62 -9.02
CA THR A 661 -4.31 21.94 -10.43
C THR A 661 -5.33 21.30 -11.39
N PRO A 662 -5.89 22.02 -12.38
CA PRO A 662 -6.79 21.44 -13.38
C PRO A 662 -6.12 20.32 -14.20
N CYS A 663 -6.86 19.23 -14.46
CA CYS A 663 -6.32 18.08 -15.20
C CYS A 663 -6.02 18.41 -16.67
N SER A 664 -6.81 19.29 -17.28
CA SER A 664 -6.65 19.79 -18.65
C SER A 664 -7.40 21.13 -18.81
N PRO A 665 -7.01 22.01 -19.77
CA PRO A 665 -7.58 23.36 -19.89
C PRO A 665 -9.06 23.40 -20.29
N ASP A 666 -9.57 22.28 -20.80
CA ASP A 666 -10.94 22.05 -21.24
C ASP A 666 -11.84 21.37 -20.19
N SER A 667 -11.33 21.16 -18.96
CA SER A 667 -12.01 20.40 -17.92
C SER A 667 -12.08 21.15 -16.59
N THR A 668 -13.24 21.11 -15.93
CA THR A 668 -13.41 21.55 -14.54
C THR A 668 -12.86 20.54 -13.52
N SER A 669 -12.34 19.40 -13.98
CA SER A 669 -11.77 18.37 -13.10
C SER A 669 -10.38 18.77 -12.61
N VAL A 670 -10.08 18.48 -11.34
CA VAL A 670 -8.85 18.85 -10.66
C VAL A 670 -8.05 17.63 -10.23
N CYS A 671 -6.74 17.79 -10.14
CA CYS A 671 -5.83 16.75 -9.67
C CYS A 671 -5.87 16.64 -8.14
N VAL A 672 -5.96 15.40 -7.64
CA VAL A 672 -5.97 15.03 -6.22
C VAL A 672 -5.11 13.77 -6.08
N GLN A 673 -3.95 13.88 -5.42
CA GLN A 673 -2.92 12.85 -5.28
C GLN A 673 -2.63 12.10 -6.60
N GLY A 674 -2.33 12.86 -7.66
CA GLY A 674 -2.00 12.30 -8.97
C GLY A 674 -3.18 11.69 -9.75
N GLN A 675 -4.42 11.80 -9.29
CA GLN A 675 -5.61 11.40 -10.06
C GLN A 675 -6.51 12.58 -10.43
N CYS A 676 -7.14 12.49 -11.59
CA CYS A 676 -8.11 13.49 -12.05
C CYS A 676 -9.49 13.25 -11.45
N VAL A 677 -9.89 14.09 -10.50
CA VAL A 677 -11.17 14.03 -9.78
C VAL A 677 -12.13 15.08 -10.34
N LYS A 678 -13.42 14.73 -10.44
CA LYS A 678 -14.45 15.66 -10.95
C LYS A 678 -14.73 16.77 -9.93
N ALA A 679 -14.60 18.00 -10.38
CA ALA A 679 -15.09 19.19 -9.70
C ALA A 679 -16.01 19.98 -10.65
N GLY A 680 -16.85 20.84 -10.06
CA GLY A 680 -17.70 21.75 -10.82
C GLY A 680 -16.93 22.98 -11.32
N CYS A 681 -17.58 23.78 -12.17
CA CYS A 681 -17.04 25.08 -12.60
C CYS A 681 -16.84 26.08 -11.46
N ASP A 682 -17.39 25.80 -10.28
CA ASP A 682 -17.25 26.51 -9.02
C ASP A 682 -16.03 26.03 -8.20
N ARG A 683 -15.14 25.23 -8.81
CA ARG A 683 -13.94 24.62 -8.20
C ARG A 683 -14.22 23.69 -7.02
N ILE A 684 -15.49 23.37 -6.76
CA ILE A 684 -15.92 22.47 -5.69
C ILE A 684 -15.89 21.02 -6.20
N ILE A 685 -15.08 20.18 -5.54
CA ILE A 685 -15.02 18.73 -5.78
C ILE A 685 -16.41 18.09 -5.59
N ASP A 686 -16.74 17.14 -6.47
CA ASP A 686 -18.07 16.51 -6.61
C ASP A 686 -19.25 17.48 -6.90
N SER A 687 -19.01 18.78 -7.08
CA SER A 687 -20.03 19.71 -7.58
C SER A 687 -20.48 19.36 -9.00
N LYS A 688 -21.78 19.51 -9.24
CA LYS A 688 -22.43 19.21 -10.52
C LYS A 688 -22.57 20.45 -11.43
N LYS A 689 -22.17 21.65 -10.95
CA LYS A 689 -22.24 22.87 -11.76
C LYS A 689 -21.28 22.79 -12.95
N LYS A 690 -21.73 23.27 -14.11
CA LYS A 690 -20.94 23.36 -15.35
C LYS A 690 -20.95 24.78 -15.88
N PHE A 691 -19.94 25.14 -16.67
CA PHE A 691 -19.99 26.35 -17.49
C PHE A 691 -21.12 26.22 -18.52
N ASP A 692 -21.85 27.31 -18.72
CA ASP A 692 -22.81 27.42 -19.81
C ASP A 692 -22.11 27.75 -21.15
N LYS A 693 -22.89 27.86 -22.22
CA LYS A 693 -22.37 28.22 -23.55
C LYS A 693 -21.72 29.62 -23.63
N CYS A 694 -21.88 30.45 -22.59
CA CYS A 694 -21.29 31.77 -22.46
C CYS A 694 -20.01 31.79 -21.60
N GLY A 695 -19.67 30.67 -20.95
CA GLY A 695 -18.56 30.58 -19.99
C GLY A 695 -18.93 30.98 -18.56
N ILE A 696 -20.22 31.08 -18.22
CA ILE A 696 -20.68 31.41 -16.86
C ILE A 696 -20.95 30.11 -16.08
N CYS A 697 -20.37 29.98 -14.90
CA CYS A 697 -20.59 28.82 -14.05
C CYS A 697 -22.03 28.75 -13.53
N GLY A 698 -22.74 27.65 -13.82
CA GLY A 698 -24.16 27.50 -13.47
C GLY A 698 -25.10 28.43 -14.25
N GLY A 699 -24.63 29.09 -15.30
CA GLY A 699 -25.44 29.98 -16.13
C GLY A 699 -26.47 29.24 -16.99
N ASN A 700 -27.43 29.99 -17.52
CA ASN A 700 -28.49 29.49 -18.41
C ASN A 700 -28.23 29.78 -19.90
N GLY A 701 -27.08 30.36 -20.25
CA GLY A 701 -26.72 30.73 -21.62
C GLY A 701 -27.47 31.95 -22.18
N SER A 702 -28.07 32.80 -21.34
CA SER A 702 -28.82 33.99 -21.80
C SER A 702 -27.94 35.23 -22.06
N THR A 703 -26.75 35.29 -21.46
CA THR A 703 -25.86 36.46 -21.39
C THR A 703 -25.00 36.69 -22.62
N CYS A 704 -24.96 35.73 -23.54
CA CYS A 704 -24.18 35.78 -24.78
C CYS A 704 -25.05 35.58 -26.04
N LYS A 705 -24.52 36.00 -27.18
CA LYS A 705 -25.04 35.69 -28.52
C LYS A 705 -24.08 34.70 -29.19
N LYS A 706 -24.63 33.72 -29.92
CA LYS A 706 -23.84 32.84 -30.78
C LYS A 706 -23.48 33.60 -32.05
N THR A 707 -22.21 33.60 -32.42
CA THR A 707 -21.71 34.04 -33.73
C THR A 707 -21.22 32.82 -34.50
N SER A 708 -21.53 32.75 -35.80
CA SER A 708 -21.11 31.64 -36.65
C SER A 708 -21.17 32.00 -38.12
N GLY A 709 -20.21 31.47 -38.89
CA GLY A 709 -20.14 31.65 -40.33
C GLY A 709 -19.44 30.49 -41.02
N SER A 710 -19.34 30.58 -42.36
CA SER A 710 -18.65 29.59 -43.18
C SER A 710 -18.01 30.24 -44.39
N VAL A 711 -16.79 29.81 -44.73
CA VAL A 711 -16.02 30.29 -45.88
C VAL A 711 -15.82 29.15 -46.87
N THR A 712 -16.18 29.40 -48.13
CA THR A 712 -16.14 28.43 -49.24
C THR A 712 -15.20 28.84 -50.39
N SER A 713 -14.59 30.02 -50.27
CA SER A 713 -13.71 30.65 -51.26
C SER A 713 -12.69 31.51 -50.52
N ALA A 714 -11.42 31.48 -50.95
CA ALA A 714 -10.36 32.33 -50.42
C ALA A 714 -9.40 32.73 -51.56
N LYS A 715 -8.63 33.79 -51.35
CA LYS A 715 -7.51 34.15 -52.24
C LYS A 715 -6.27 33.28 -51.92
N PRO A 716 -5.41 32.99 -52.92
CA PRO A 716 -4.10 32.37 -52.68
C PRO A 716 -3.29 33.09 -51.60
N GLY A 717 -2.50 32.34 -50.84
CA GLY A 717 -1.79 32.85 -49.66
C GLY A 717 -2.70 32.91 -48.42
N TYR A 718 -2.37 33.81 -47.49
CA TYR A 718 -3.11 34.00 -46.24
C TYR A 718 -4.35 34.89 -46.45
N HIS A 719 -5.50 34.42 -45.97
CA HIS A 719 -6.77 35.12 -46.08
C HIS A 719 -7.55 35.11 -44.75
N ASP A 720 -7.91 36.30 -44.26
CA ASP A 720 -8.66 36.51 -43.02
C ASP A 720 -10.09 35.98 -43.11
N ILE A 721 -10.49 35.21 -42.09
CA ILE A 721 -11.81 34.58 -42.00
C ILE A 721 -12.70 35.31 -40.99
N VAL A 722 -12.17 35.53 -39.79
CA VAL A 722 -12.86 36.18 -38.68
C VAL A 722 -11.88 36.59 -37.59
N THR A 723 -12.02 37.82 -37.09
CA THR A 723 -11.41 38.23 -35.82
C THR A 723 -12.36 37.88 -34.67
N ILE A 724 -11.91 37.00 -33.78
CA ILE A 724 -12.65 36.58 -32.59
C ILE A 724 -12.26 37.54 -31.45
N PRO A 725 -13.22 38.26 -30.85
CA PRO A 725 -12.93 39.29 -29.86
C PRO A 725 -12.54 38.69 -28.49
N ALA A 726 -11.84 39.50 -27.68
CA ALA A 726 -11.65 39.22 -26.26
C ALA A 726 -13.00 38.97 -25.54
N GLY A 727 -13.00 38.10 -24.55
CA GLY A 727 -14.18 37.63 -23.83
C GLY A 727 -15.07 36.65 -24.62
N ALA A 728 -14.68 36.23 -25.83
CA ALA A 728 -15.39 35.18 -26.56
C ALA A 728 -15.09 33.78 -25.99
N THR A 729 -16.11 32.93 -25.94
CA THR A 729 -16.07 31.58 -25.33
C THR A 729 -16.58 30.49 -26.28
N ASN A 730 -16.29 29.23 -25.97
CA ASN A 730 -16.68 28.04 -26.75
C ASN A 730 -16.37 28.20 -28.25
N ILE A 731 -15.12 28.57 -28.54
CA ILE A 731 -14.58 28.77 -29.88
C ILE A 731 -14.36 27.41 -30.54
N GLU A 732 -14.88 27.26 -31.75
CA GLU A 732 -14.63 26.10 -32.60
C GLU A 732 -14.52 26.54 -34.07
N VAL A 733 -13.36 26.28 -34.68
CA VAL A 733 -13.12 26.42 -36.11
C VAL A 733 -12.84 25.03 -36.69
N LYS A 734 -13.42 24.72 -37.86
CA LYS A 734 -13.29 23.44 -38.56
C LYS A 734 -13.02 23.68 -40.04
N GLN A 735 -11.94 23.13 -40.56
CA GLN A 735 -11.66 22.98 -42.00
C GLN A 735 -11.89 21.52 -42.41
N ARG A 736 -12.41 21.26 -43.61
CA ARG A 736 -12.73 19.89 -44.05
C ARG A 736 -12.28 19.60 -45.48
N ASN A 737 -11.30 18.69 -45.59
CA ASN A 737 -10.85 18.15 -46.88
C ASN A 737 -11.97 17.44 -47.64
N HIS A 738 -11.84 17.34 -48.96
CA HIS A 738 -12.82 16.66 -49.82
C HIS A 738 -12.76 15.15 -49.58
N ARG A 739 -13.92 14.46 -49.61
CA ARG A 739 -13.96 12.98 -49.62
C ARG A 739 -13.06 12.46 -50.76
N GLY A 740 -12.02 11.70 -50.42
CA GLY A 740 -11.09 11.09 -51.39
C GLY A 740 -9.78 11.85 -51.62
N SER A 741 -9.67 13.14 -51.26
CA SER A 741 -8.38 13.85 -51.33
C SER A 741 -7.68 13.84 -49.97
N ARG A 742 -6.35 13.58 -49.95
CA ARG A 742 -5.55 13.72 -48.72
C ARG A 742 -5.50 15.17 -48.23
N ASN A 743 -5.39 16.15 -49.12
CA ASN A 743 -5.40 17.59 -48.80
C ASN A 743 -6.12 18.44 -49.85
N ASN A 744 -6.79 19.50 -49.40
CA ASN A 744 -7.36 20.55 -50.27
C ASN A 744 -6.44 21.77 -50.46
N GLY A 745 -5.16 21.67 -50.06
CA GLY A 745 -4.21 22.80 -50.10
C GLY A 745 -4.68 24.03 -49.33
N SER A 746 -5.44 23.85 -48.25
CA SER A 746 -6.12 24.94 -47.53
C SER A 746 -6.06 24.68 -46.02
N TYR A 747 -5.19 25.38 -45.30
CA TYR A 747 -4.84 25.12 -43.89
C TYR A 747 -5.19 26.29 -42.98
N LEU A 748 -5.56 26.04 -41.73
CA LEU A 748 -5.90 27.08 -40.75
C LEU A 748 -4.63 27.74 -40.18
N ALA A 749 -4.68 29.05 -39.96
CA ALA A 749 -3.64 29.81 -39.28
C ALA A 749 -4.27 30.77 -38.24
N ILE A 750 -3.47 31.22 -37.27
CA ILE A 750 -3.90 32.16 -36.23
C ILE A 750 -2.90 33.30 -36.16
N LYS A 751 -3.41 34.54 -36.24
CA LYS A 751 -2.66 35.79 -36.16
C LYS A 751 -3.09 36.58 -34.92
N ALA A 752 -2.13 37.12 -34.19
CA ALA A 752 -2.30 37.95 -33.01
C ALA A 752 -2.74 39.38 -33.36
N ALA A 753 -3.16 40.14 -32.33
CA ALA A 753 -3.55 41.54 -32.46
C ALA A 753 -2.39 42.48 -32.85
N ASP A 754 -1.15 42.14 -32.46
CA ASP A 754 0.09 42.83 -32.85
C ASP A 754 0.56 42.48 -34.28
N GLY A 755 -0.10 41.52 -34.93
CA GLY A 755 0.22 41.05 -36.27
C GLY A 755 1.17 39.85 -36.34
N THR A 756 1.70 39.35 -35.22
CA THR A 756 2.51 38.12 -35.17
C THR A 756 1.68 36.86 -35.44
N TYR A 757 2.32 35.77 -35.89
CA TYR A 757 1.66 34.49 -36.05
C TYR A 757 1.74 33.64 -34.78
N ILE A 758 0.58 33.16 -34.32
CA ILE A 758 0.47 32.22 -33.18
C ILE A 758 0.46 30.77 -33.69
N LEU A 759 -0.03 30.53 -34.92
CA LEU A 759 -0.09 29.22 -35.55
C LEU A 759 0.05 29.33 -37.07
N ASN A 760 0.86 28.44 -37.67
CA ASN A 760 1.05 28.26 -39.11
C ASN A 760 1.41 29.56 -39.84
N GLY A 761 2.34 30.33 -39.27
CA GLY A 761 2.93 31.53 -39.89
C GLY A 761 4.01 31.20 -40.92
N ASP A 762 4.41 32.20 -41.69
CA ASP A 762 5.60 32.18 -42.57
C ASP A 762 5.66 30.96 -43.53
N PHE A 763 4.49 30.52 -44.00
CA PHE A 763 4.26 29.32 -44.82
C PHE A 763 4.65 27.97 -44.17
N THR A 764 4.97 27.98 -42.87
CA THR A 764 5.18 26.76 -42.07
C THR A 764 3.84 26.14 -41.64
N LEU A 765 3.82 24.81 -41.44
CA LEU A 765 2.61 24.06 -41.09
C LEU A 765 2.87 23.05 -39.96
N SER A 766 2.24 23.24 -38.82
CA SER A 766 2.18 22.23 -37.75
C SER A 766 1.28 21.08 -38.18
N THR A 767 1.88 19.89 -38.36
CA THR A 767 1.22 18.68 -38.88
C THR A 767 0.51 17.84 -37.81
N LEU A 768 0.93 17.94 -36.55
CA LEU A 768 0.47 17.14 -35.40
C LEU A 768 -0.51 17.91 -34.50
N GLU A 769 -1.22 17.19 -33.61
CA GLU A 769 -2.04 17.81 -32.55
C GLU A 769 -1.16 18.54 -31.53
N GLN A 770 -1.50 19.80 -31.22
CA GLN A 770 -0.72 20.68 -30.37
C GLN A 770 -1.62 21.54 -29.48
N ASP A 771 -1.21 21.72 -28.22
CA ASP A 771 -1.73 22.76 -27.34
C ASP A 771 -0.95 24.07 -27.59
N ILE A 772 -1.68 25.17 -27.77
CA ILE A 772 -1.13 26.50 -28.02
C ILE A 772 -1.55 27.40 -26.86
N THR A 773 -0.64 27.67 -25.92
CA THR A 773 -0.85 28.73 -24.93
C THR A 773 -0.66 30.09 -25.59
N TYR A 774 -1.65 30.97 -25.45
CA TYR A 774 -1.53 32.40 -25.76
C TYR A 774 -2.23 33.21 -24.67
N LYS A 775 -1.46 34.06 -23.96
CA LYS A 775 -1.97 34.96 -22.89
C LYS A 775 -2.91 34.25 -21.90
N GLY A 776 -2.50 33.07 -21.40
CA GLY A 776 -3.28 32.24 -20.45
C GLY A 776 -4.48 31.50 -21.03
N THR A 777 -4.78 31.68 -22.32
CA THR A 777 -5.78 30.90 -23.04
C THR A 777 -5.10 29.76 -23.78
N VAL A 778 -5.52 28.52 -23.55
CA VAL A 778 -5.05 27.37 -24.35
C VAL A 778 -6.01 27.13 -25.53
N LEU A 779 -5.44 27.10 -26.72
CA LEU A 779 -6.10 26.74 -27.97
C LEU A 779 -5.63 25.34 -28.39
N ARG A 780 -6.54 24.38 -28.52
CA ARG A 780 -6.24 23.04 -29.04
C ARG A 780 -6.32 23.07 -30.56
N TYR A 781 -5.23 22.74 -31.25
CA TYR A 781 -5.18 22.58 -32.69
C TYR A 781 -4.86 21.13 -33.07
N SER A 782 -5.58 20.58 -34.05
CA SER A 782 -5.53 19.14 -34.38
C SER A 782 -4.38 18.69 -35.29
N GLY A 783 -3.55 19.61 -35.79
CA GLY A 783 -2.61 19.33 -36.87
C GLY A 783 -3.26 19.42 -38.26
N SER A 784 -2.46 19.81 -39.25
CA SER A 784 -2.87 19.94 -40.66
C SER A 784 -3.00 18.60 -41.38
N SER A 785 -2.42 17.53 -40.82
CA SER A 785 -2.57 16.16 -41.33
C SER A 785 -3.93 15.53 -40.96
N ALA A 786 -4.69 16.14 -40.04
CA ALA A 786 -5.95 15.60 -39.57
C ALA A 786 -7.06 15.71 -40.64
N ALA A 787 -7.82 14.63 -40.84
CA ALA A 787 -8.95 14.57 -41.78
C ALA A 787 -10.09 15.58 -41.51
N LEU A 788 -10.03 16.29 -40.38
CA LEU A 788 -10.90 17.41 -40.01
C LEU A 788 -10.08 18.37 -39.13
N GLU A 789 -9.18 19.11 -39.79
CA GLU A 789 -8.37 20.18 -39.21
C GLU A 789 -9.25 21.15 -38.40
N ARG A 790 -8.82 21.48 -37.19
CA ARG A 790 -9.68 22.09 -36.18
C ARG A 790 -8.90 22.90 -35.16
N ILE A 791 -9.45 24.05 -34.77
CA ILE A 791 -9.04 24.85 -33.62
C ILE A 791 -10.19 24.89 -32.60
N ARG A 792 -9.91 24.73 -31.31
CA ARG A 792 -10.89 24.87 -30.22
C ARG A 792 -10.34 25.60 -29.00
N SER A 793 -11.18 26.38 -28.31
CA SER A 793 -10.98 26.74 -26.91
C SER A 793 -12.31 26.92 -26.18
N PHE A 794 -12.34 26.62 -24.88
CA PHE A 794 -13.53 26.71 -24.04
C PHE A 794 -13.51 27.97 -23.16
N SER A 795 -12.32 28.34 -22.66
CA SER A 795 -12.08 29.53 -21.83
C SER A 795 -12.35 30.84 -22.58
N PRO A 796 -12.66 31.94 -21.87
CA PRO A 796 -12.75 33.27 -22.47
C PRO A 796 -11.36 33.73 -22.96
N LEU A 797 -11.28 34.20 -24.21
CA LEU A 797 -10.06 34.86 -24.71
C LEU A 797 -9.74 36.11 -23.87
N LYS A 798 -8.48 36.27 -23.45
CA LYS A 798 -7.98 37.53 -22.85
C LYS A 798 -7.80 38.63 -23.91
N GLU A 799 -7.28 38.28 -25.08
CA GLU A 799 -6.98 39.20 -26.19
C GLU A 799 -7.64 38.71 -27.51
N PRO A 800 -7.94 39.60 -28.47
CA PRO A 800 -8.56 39.19 -29.74
C PRO A 800 -7.56 38.47 -30.65
N ILE A 801 -8.04 37.48 -31.40
CA ILE A 801 -7.24 36.72 -32.37
C ILE A 801 -7.92 36.69 -33.74
N THR A 802 -7.15 36.78 -34.82
CA THR A 802 -7.64 36.66 -36.19
C THR A 802 -7.37 35.25 -36.71
N ILE A 803 -8.43 34.55 -37.10
CA ILE A 803 -8.35 33.26 -37.76
C ILE A 803 -8.17 33.50 -39.26
N GLN A 804 -7.18 32.85 -39.86
CA GLN A 804 -6.88 32.91 -41.29
C GLN A 804 -6.93 31.51 -41.92
N VAL A 805 -6.99 31.46 -43.25
CA VAL A 805 -6.64 30.27 -44.04
C VAL A 805 -5.47 30.59 -44.95
N LEU A 806 -4.45 29.74 -44.94
CA LEU A 806 -3.41 29.68 -45.97
C LEU A 806 -3.92 28.77 -47.09
N THR A 807 -4.10 29.30 -48.32
CA THR A 807 -4.41 28.49 -49.50
C THR A 807 -3.24 28.42 -50.49
N VAL A 808 -2.98 27.21 -50.98
CA VAL A 808 -1.82 26.85 -51.80
C VAL A 808 -2.28 26.03 -53.01
N GLY A 809 -1.94 26.48 -54.22
CA GLY A 809 -2.33 25.84 -55.47
C GLY A 809 -3.77 26.15 -55.94
N ASN A 810 -4.15 25.56 -57.07
CA ASN A 810 -5.32 26.00 -57.86
C ASN A 810 -6.68 25.48 -57.36
N ALA A 811 -6.74 24.74 -56.25
CA ALA A 811 -7.93 24.07 -55.74
C ALA A 811 -8.74 24.95 -54.74
N LEU A 812 -9.19 26.13 -55.21
CA LEU A 812 -9.65 27.29 -54.42
C LEU A 812 -10.96 27.14 -53.61
N ARG A 813 -11.27 25.98 -53.02
CA ARG A 813 -12.51 25.72 -52.25
C ARG A 813 -12.24 25.15 -50.86
N PRO A 814 -11.77 25.97 -49.89
CA PRO A 814 -11.84 25.63 -48.47
C PRO A 814 -13.29 25.32 -48.06
N LYS A 815 -13.49 24.58 -46.98
CA LYS A 815 -14.83 24.27 -46.42
C LYS A 815 -14.87 24.57 -44.93
N ILE A 816 -14.55 25.83 -44.61
CA ILE A 816 -14.34 26.26 -43.24
C ILE A 816 -15.68 26.64 -42.61
N LYS A 817 -15.90 26.22 -41.36
CA LYS A 817 -17.01 26.66 -40.51
C LYS A 817 -16.47 27.07 -39.15
N TYR A 818 -16.92 28.22 -38.65
CA TYR A 818 -16.55 28.72 -37.33
C TYR A 818 -17.80 29.00 -36.49
N THR A 819 -17.69 28.77 -35.17
CA THR A 819 -18.70 29.14 -34.17
C THR A 819 -18.00 29.59 -32.89
N TYR A 820 -18.52 30.65 -32.27
CA TYR A 820 -18.10 31.12 -30.94
C TYR A 820 -19.26 31.88 -30.28
N PHE A 821 -19.13 32.21 -29.00
CA PHE A 821 -20.11 33.00 -28.27
C PHE A 821 -19.49 34.29 -27.77
N VAL A 822 -20.20 35.41 -27.92
CA VAL A 822 -19.75 36.73 -27.47
C VAL A 822 -20.74 37.24 -26.43
N LYS A 823 -20.25 37.79 -25.32
CA LYS A 823 -21.08 38.47 -24.31
C LYS A 823 -21.96 39.51 -25.01
N LYS A 824 -23.27 39.50 -24.75
CA LYS A 824 -24.16 40.56 -25.20
C LYS A 824 -23.64 41.86 -24.60
N LYS A 825 -23.36 42.88 -25.43
CA LYS A 825 -23.37 44.25 -24.93
C LYS A 825 -24.77 44.46 -24.30
N LYS A 826 -24.85 45.13 -23.15
CA LYS A 826 -26.07 45.91 -22.91
C LYS A 826 -26.11 46.89 -24.07
N GLU A 827 -27.15 46.80 -24.89
CA GLU A 827 -27.54 47.97 -25.66
C GLU A 827 -27.88 49.03 -24.62
N SER A 828 -27.02 50.04 -24.53
CA SER A 828 -27.44 51.34 -24.02
C SER A 828 -28.58 51.77 -24.91
N PHE A 829 -29.82 51.58 -24.45
CA PHE A 829 -30.97 52.23 -25.05
C PHE A 829 -30.59 53.70 -25.21
N ASN A 830 -30.70 54.20 -26.44
CA ASN A 830 -30.24 55.53 -26.78
C ASN A 830 -30.90 56.56 -25.85
N ALA A 831 -30.23 57.69 -25.65
CA ALA A 831 -30.84 58.87 -25.07
C ALA A 831 -31.90 59.46 -26.04
N ILE A 832 -33.02 58.75 -26.17
CA ILE A 832 -34.32 59.36 -26.42
C ILE A 832 -34.63 60.11 -25.12
N PRO A 833 -34.91 61.42 -25.14
CA PRO A 833 -35.33 62.14 -23.95
C PRO A 833 -36.72 61.66 -23.53
N THR A 834 -36.77 60.68 -22.62
CA THR A 834 -38.03 60.21 -22.03
C THR A 834 -38.51 61.24 -21.02
N PHE A 835 -39.64 61.90 -21.30
CA PHE A 835 -40.22 62.96 -20.47
C PHE A 835 -40.77 62.49 -19.10
N SER A 836 -40.44 61.27 -18.68
CA SER A 836 -40.83 60.69 -17.39
C SER A 836 -39.78 59.68 -16.87
N GLU A 837 -39.62 59.63 -15.55
CA GLU A 837 -38.64 58.80 -14.82
C GLU A 837 -39.32 57.94 -13.74
N TRP A 838 -38.71 56.79 -13.40
CA TRP A 838 -39.14 55.94 -12.29
C TRP A 838 -38.60 56.46 -10.96
N VAL A 839 -39.40 57.26 -10.25
CA VAL A 839 -39.11 57.67 -8.88
C VAL A 839 -39.31 56.49 -7.92
N ILE A 840 -38.33 56.31 -7.04
CA ILE A 840 -38.27 55.23 -6.05
C ILE A 840 -38.21 55.82 -4.64
N GLU A 841 -39.01 55.26 -3.73
CA GLU A 841 -38.86 55.55 -2.30
C GLU A 841 -37.80 54.65 -1.64
N GLU A 842 -37.49 54.95 -0.39
CA GLU A 842 -36.69 54.08 0.46
C GLU A 842 -37.40 52.74 0.74
N TRP A 843 -36.64 51.77 1.24
CA TRP A 843 -37.18 50.46 1.59
C TRP A 843 -37.87 50.52 2.95
N GLY A 844 -39.19 50.38 2.96
CA GLY A 844 -39.96 50.20 4.20
C GLY A 844 -39.55 48.94 4.97
N GLU A 845 -40.06 48.78 6.18
CA GLU A 845 -39.61 47.73 7.12
C GLU A 845 -39.66 46.31 6.54
N CYS A 846 -38.79 45.43 7.04
CA CYS A 846 -38.75 44.04 6.63
C CYS A 846 -39.96 43.29 7.19
N SER A 847 -40.69 42.55 6.35
CA SER A 847 -41.92 41.84 6.76
C SER A 847 -41.73 40.72 7.80
N LYS A 848 -40.50 40.45 8.23
CA LYS A 848 -40.11 39.55 9.31
C LYS A 848 -38.82 40.05 9.97
N SER A 849 -38.65 39.79 11.27
CA SER A 849 -37.39 40.01 11.97
C SER A 849 -36.35 38.89 11.75
N CYS A 850 -36.76 37.72 11.26
CA CYS A 850 -35.89 36.58 11.00
C CYS A 850 -36.39 35.71 9.83
N GLY A 851 -35.47 34.98 9.21
CA GLY A 851 -35.70 34.17 8.01
C GLY A 851 -36.17 35.01 6.82
N LEU A 852 -36.55 34.34 5.73
CA LEU A 852 -36.90 35.00 4.45
C LEU A 852 -38.10 35.97 4.60
N GLY A 853 -37.79 37.23 4.88
CA GLY A 853 -38.69 38.38 4.84
C GLY A 853 -38.61 39.10 3.50
N LEU A 854 -39.50 40.06 3.30
CA LEU A 854 -39.53 40.93 2.12
C LEU A 854 -39.70 42.39 2.57
N GLN A 855 -38.81 43.28 2.10
CA GLN A 855 -39.04 44.73 2.14
C GLN A 855 -39.76 45.16 0.88
N ARG A 856 -40.64 46.15 1.00
CA ARG A 856 -41.35 46.80 -0.11
C ARG A 856 -40.95 48.28 -0.18
N ARG A 857 -41.14 48.88 -1.35
CA ARG A 857 -41.03 50.33 -1.55
C ARG A 857 -41.99 50.78 -2.65
N LEU A 858 -42.38 52.05 -2.63
CA LEU A 858 -43.11 52.65 -3.74
C LEU A 858 -42.19 52.81 -4.97
N VAL A 859 -42.77 52.62 -6.16
CA VAL A 859 -42.09 52.77 -7.46
C VAL A 859 -43.09 53.36 -8.45
N GLU A 860 -43.07 54.69 -8.54
CA GLU A 860 -43.97 55.49 -9.37
C GLU A 860 -43.26 55.97 -10.64
N CYS A 861 -44.02 56.11 -11.72
CA CYS A 861 -43.58 56.84 -12.90
C CYS A 861 -44.03 58.29 -12.74
N ARG A 862 -43.11 59.25 -12.89
CA ARG A 862 -43.42 60.68 -12.78
C ARG A 862 -42.85 61.46 -13.96
N ASP A 863 -43.56 62.49 -14.40
CA ASP A 863 -43.11 63.39 -15.48
C ASP A 863 -42.04 64.39 -14.98
N LEU A 864 -41.54 65.23 -15.88
CA LEU A 864 -40.60 66.32 -15.56
C LEU A 864 -41.16 67.35 -14.55
N ASN A 865 -42.47 67.37 -14.30
CA ASN A 865 -43.13 68.22 -13.31
C ASN A 865 -43.42 67.49 -11.98
N GLY A 866 -42.99 66.23 -11.86
CA GLY A 866 -43.18 65.39 -10.66
C GLY A 866 -44.58 64.79 -10.51
N GLN A 867 -45.47 64.91 -11.51
CA GLN A 867 -46.83 64.36 -11.51
C GLN A 867 -46.87 62.90 -12.00
N PRO A 868 -47.87 62.09 -11.59
CA PRO A 868 -47.98 60.69 -11.99
C PRO A 868 -48.12 60.53 -13.51
N ALA A 869 -47.19 59.80 -14.12
CA ALA A 869 -47.14 59.53 -15.56
C ALA A 869 -47.32 58.04 -15.85
N SER A 870 -47.61 57.70 -17.12
CA SER A 870 -47.79 56.31 -17.58
C SER A 870 -46.74 55.83 -18.58
N GLU A 871 -45.81 56.71 -18.97
CA GLU A 871 -44.96 56.54 -20.16
C GLU A 871 -43.52 56.07 -19.87
N CYS A 872 -43.16 55.87 -18.59
CA CYS A 872 -41.85 55.33 -18.22
C CYS A 872 -41.67 53.91 -18.76
N ALA A 873 -40.53 53.67 -19.43
CA ALA A 873 -40.18 52.38 -20.01
C ALA A 873 -40.26 51.25 -18.96
N LYS A 874 -41.06 50.22 -19.23
CA LYS A 874 -41.40 49.14 -18.28
C LYS A 874 -40.22 48.18 -18.07
N GLU A 875 -39.32 48.14 -19.04
CA GLU A 875 -38.11 47.33 -19.12
C GLU A 875 -37.06 47.75 -18.08
N VAL A 876 -37.11 49.01 -17.63
CA VAL A 876 -36.23 49.57 -16.60
C VAL A 876 -36.95 49.82 -15.27
N LYS A 877 -38.22 49.38 -15.11
CA LYS A 877 -38.98 49.60 -13.88
C LYS A 877 -38.23 49.01 -12.67
N PRO A 878 -37.85 49.82 -11.66
CA PRO A 878 -37.17 49.34 -10.48
C PRO A 878 -38.00 48.31 -9.70
N ALA A 879 -37.33 47.33 -9.09
CA ALA A 879 -38.00 46.37 -8.22
C ALA A 879 -38.65 47.07 -7.02
N SER A 880 -39.95 46.82 -6.80
CA SER A 880 -40.74 47.30 -5.66
C SER A 880 -40.70 46.36 -4.45
N THR A 881 -39.94 45.27 -4.52
CA THR A 881 -39.78 44.29 -3.44
C THR A 881 -38.37 43.68 -3.46
N ARG A 882 -37.74 43.48 -2.29
CA ARG A 882 -36.46 42.78 -2.12
C ARG A 882 -36.49 41.80 -0.93
N PRO A 883 -35.69 40.72 -0.91
CA PRO A 883 -35.50 39.90 0.28
C PRO A 883 -34.79 40.67 1.41
N CYS A 884 -35.04 40.26 2.65
CA CYS A 884 -34.45 40.84 3.87
C CYS A 884 -34.46 39.83 5.03
N ALA A 885 -33.78 40.18 6.13
CA ALA A 885 -33.67 39.41 7.38
C ALA A 885 -33.05 38.00 7.24
N ASP A 886 -31.86 37.90 6.63
CA ASP A 886 -31.11 36.64 6.45
C ASP A 886 -30.48 36.08 7.75
N LEU A 887 -31.14 36.31 8.90
CA LEU A 887 -30.81 35.78 10.22
C LEU A 887 -31.72 34.57 10.52
N PRO A 888 -31.18 33.39 10.87
CA PRO A 888 -31.99 32.22 11.19
C PRO A 888 -32.90 32.47 12.39
N CYS A 889 -34.19 32.12 12.26
CA CYS A 889 -35.16 32.28 13.34
C CYS A 889 -34.83 31.40 14.57
N PRO A 890 -35.21 31.83 15.78
CA PRO A 890 -35.10 31.02 16.98
C PRO A 890 -35.73 29.64 16.85
N ARG A 891 -35.13 28.65 17.50
CA ARG A 891 -35.51 27.24 17.41
C ARG A 891 -35.74 26.61 18.79
N TRP A 892 -36.70 25.70 18.84
CA TRP A 892 -36.90 24.85 20.01
C TRP A 892 -35.77 23.82 20.13
N GLN A 893 -35.08 23.80 21.26
CA GLN A 893 -34.23 22.69 21.70
C GLN A 893 -34.90 21.93 22.84
N LEU A 894 -34.69 20.62 22.85
CA LEU A 894 -35.12 19.69 23.90
C LEU A 894 -33.91 19.38 24.79
N GLY A 895 -34.05 19.59 26.09
CA GLY A 895 -33.06 19.20 27.08
C GLY A 895 -33.08 17.71 27.41
N ASP A 896 -32.32 17.34 28.44
CA ASP A 896 -32.24 15.98 28.95
C ASP A 896 -33.53 15.51 29.64
N TRP A 897 -33.69 14.19 29.71
CA TRP A 897 -34.82 13.56 30.40
C TRP A 897 -34.62 13.57 31.92
N SER A 898 -35.68 13.92 32.65
CA SER A 898 -35.79 13.71 34.08
C SER A 898 -35.64 12.21 34.43
N PRO A 899 -35.33 11.89 35.69
CA PRO A 899 -35.65 10.58 36.26
C PRO A 899 -37.12 10.20 36.00
N CYS A 900 -37.40 8.89 36.03
CA CYS A 900 -38.77 8.39 35.93
C CYS A 900 -39.59 8.90 37.14
N SER A 901 -40.85 9.28 36.91
CA SER A 901 -41.74 9.84 37.95
C SER A 901 -42.16 8.86 39.05
N LYS A 902 -41.66 7.63 38.99
CA LYS A 902 -41.77 6.58 40.01
C LYS A 902 -40.47 5.77 40.01
N THR A 903 -40.11 5.22 41.16
CA THR A 903 -38.97 4.31 41.33
C THR A 903 -39.33 2.85 40.98
N CYS A 904 -40.60 2.47 41.00
CA CYS A 904 -41.12 1.16 40.59
C CYS A 904 -42.35 1.28 39.68
N GLY A 905 -42.61 0.25 38.87
CA GLY A 905 -43.76 0.16 37.97
C GLY A 905 -43.78 1.19 36.84
N LYS A 906 -44.97 1.48 36.31
CA LYS A 906 -45.18 2.41 35.18
C LYS A 906 -45.26 3.88 35.66
N GLY A 907 -44.38 4.72 35.12
CA GLY A 907 -44.33 6.18 35.29
C GLY A 907 -44.07 6.90 33.96
N TYR A 908 -43.71 8.18 34.04
CA TYR A 908 -43.26 8.99 32.90
C TYR A 908 -41.96 9.71 33.23
N LYS A 909 -41.18 10.07 32.20
CA LYS A 909 -40.07 11.03 32.27
C LYS A 909 -40.45 12.26 31.46
N LYS A 910 -39.98 13.44 31.88
CA LYS A 910 -40.23 14.72 31.22
C LYS A 910 -38.89 15.36 30.86
N ARG A 911 -38.82 16.09 29.76
CA ARG A 911 -37.64 16.93 29.44
C ARG A 911 -38.05 18.38 29.28
N THR A 912 -37.14 19.28 29.65
CA THR A 912 -37.34 20.72 29.46
C THR A 912 -37.30 21.07 27.98
N LEU A 913 -38.01 22.14 27.63
CA LEU A 913 -37.95 22.75 26.31
C LEU A 913 -37.40 24.16 26.48
N GLN A 914 -36.49 24.56 25.59
CA GLN A 914 -35.90 25.90 25.57
C GLN A 914 -36.04 26.48 24.17
N CYS A 915 -36.38 27.76 24.08
CA CYS A 915 -36.23 28.53 22.85
C CYS A 915 -34.79 29.04 22.80
N LEU A 916 -34.03 28.75 21.73
CA LEU A 916 -32.69 29.29 21.52
C LEU A 916 -32.66 30.24 20.33
N SER A 917 -31.91 31.34 20.48
CA SER A 917 -31.40 32.14 19.36
C SER A 917 -30.54 31.28 18.42
N HIS A 918 -30.27 31.81 17.23
CA HIS A 918 -29.24 31.29 16.33
C HIS A 918 -27.90 31.04 17.06
N ASP A 919 -27.51 31.97 17.93
CA ASP A 919 -26.21 32.05 18.60
C ASP A 919 -26.15 31.25 19.91
N GLY A 920 -27.16 30.41 20.19
CA GLY A 920 -27.23 29.53 21.35
C GLY A 920 -27.77 30.17 22.64
N GLY A 921 -27.98 31.48 22.68
CA GLY A 921 -28.60 32.16 23.82
C GLY A 921 -30.06 31.75 24.06
N VAL A 922 -30.43 31.51 25.31
CA VAL A 922 -31.80 31.12 25.70
C VAL A 922 -32.74 32.33 25.65
N LEU A 923 -33.88 32.19 24.97
CA LEU A 923 -34.93 33.20 24.83
C LEU A 923 -36.21 32.77 25.57
N SER A 924 -37.17 33.69 25.69
CA SER A 924 -38.49 33.38 26.23
C SER A 924 -39.25 32.36 25.36
N HIS A 925 -40.28 31.73 25.93
CA HIS A 925 -41.07 30.74 25.19
C HIS A 925 -41.91 31.35 24.06
N GLU A 926 -42.23 32.65 24.10
CA GLU A 926 -42.95 33.34 23.01
C GLU A 926 -42.04 33.57 21.78
N SER A 927 -40.73 33.65 21.95
CA SER A 927 -39.76 33.93 20.88
C SER A 927 -39.58 32.78 19.87
N CYS A 928 -40.15 31.60 20.14
CA CYS A 928 -40.11 30.45 19.23
C CYS A 928 -41.51 30.07 18.76
N ASP A 929 -41.64 29.78 17.45
CA ASP A 929 -42.90 29.42 16.80
C ASP A 929 -43.64 28.26 17.53
N PRO A 930 -44.81 28.52 18.15
CA PRO A 930 -45.52 27.51 18.93
C PRO A 930 -46.10 26.38 18.05
N LEU A 931 -46.31 26.60 16.74
CA LEU A 931 -46.74 25.54 15.82
C LEU A 931 -45.61 24.53 15.56
N LYS A 932 -44.36 24.93 15.74
CA LYS A 932 -43.17 24.06 15.65
C LYS A 932 -42.76 23.44 17.00
N LYS A 933 -43.57 23.62 18.06
CA LYS A 933 -43.27 23.09 19.41
C LYS A 933 -43.20 21.54 19.39
N PRO A 934 -42.07 20.92 19.76
CA PRO A 934 -41.94 19.46 19.69
C PRO A 934 -42.93 18.73 20.61
N LYS A 935 -43.68 17.77 20.05
CA LYS A 935 -44.70 16.99 20.80
C LYS A 935 -44.11 15.99 21.80
N HIS A 936 -42.87 15.55 21.62
CA HIS A 936 -42.21 14.50 22.42
C HIS A 936 -41.33 15.07 23.55
N TYR A 937 -41.93 15.78 24.51
CA TYR A 937 -41.28 16.25 25.74
C TYR A 937 -41.72 15.49 27.01
N ILE A 938 -42.65 14.54 26.86
CA ILE A 938 -43.04 13.53 27.85
C ILE A 938 -42.90 12.16 27.17
N ASP A 939 -42.37 11.18 27.87
CA ASP A 939 -42.23 9.79 27.42
C ASP A 939 -42.46 8.83 28.59
N PHE A 940 -42.89 7.60 28.32
CA PHE A 940 -43.25 6.64 29.36
C PHE A 940 -42.03 5.79 29.78
N CYS A 941 -41.97 5.44 31.06
CA CYS A 941 -40.91 4.61 31.63
C CYS A 941 -41.53 3.50 32.48
N THR A 942 -40.98 2.30 32.39
CA THR A 942 -41.37 1.16 33.23
C THR A 942 -40.13 0.75 34.01
N MET A 943 -40.19 0.96 35.32
CA MET A 943 -39.18 0.49 36.27
C MET A 943 -39.49 -0.97 36.67
N ALA A 944 -38.65 -1.58 37.50
CA ALA A 944 -38.92 -2.90 38.08
C ALA A 944 -40.29 -2.96 38.78
N GLY A 945 -40.86 -4.15 38.90
CA GLY A 945 -42.12 -4.35 39.63
C GLY A 945 -42.04 -3.78 41.04
N CYS A 946 -43.11 -3.13 41.50
CA CYS A 946 -43.22 -2.75 42.90
C CYS A 946 -43.39 -4.04 43.73
N SER A 947 -42.50 -4.25 44.68
CA SER A 947 -42.53 -5.33 45.69
C SER A 947 -43.58 -5.06 46.75
#